data_AF-A0A953S8F4-F1
#
_entry.id   AF-A0A953S8F4-F1
#
_cell.length_a   1.000
_cell.length_b   1.000
_cell.length_c   1.000
_cell.angle_alpha   90.00
_cell.angle_beta   90.00
_cell.angle_gamma   90.00
#
_symmetry.space_group_name_H-M   'P 1'
#
loop_
_entity.id
_entity.type
_entity.pdbx_description
1 polymer ?
#
loop_
_entity_poly.entity_id
_entity_poly.type
_entity_poly.pdbx_seq_one_letter_code
_entity_poly.pdbx_strand_id
1 'polypeptide(L)'
;METCFLKRFDPRWSVADNLFGDLMKISEQLAILLLFATAGPHVASAGQSNQPPSVSQQTATPSAKPALQDDADKRAEAYYDFTLGHYYQQRYEVTSHGEDANRAIEFYKKAYALDPGSQQISEGLAEIYFQSQRIRDAVLEAQSIIAKDPDNLPARRLLARIYVRTLGDLSDTSGQRDTLVRAAEQYREIMRLDPADTDAALWLARLYRLQNEHDKAEAVLRGLLAREPENENAVEQLTQLLLDEGKSQEAVSSIKGIVERAPTARLWDLLGDAYTQTHDFTNAEQAYRKAAEAQPGNISHRRGLAQTLLSEEKYPEALEQYRRLVEMDADDPNNYLRLAEIYRQMKQLDKAEQNVLLAKQLAPGNLEVIYYEASIYEAEGRFEDSIRVLSDAVTAVKAQSEFTPARRRTLAILYQQLGQLYREVSNYVAAVNTFEEMLRLGPEEDRRARVMIIDTYRAARDIPKALDASRKALEAYPKDRPIQTVQALLYGENAQTDQAVSQLRQLLDGTAADFEIQIDLAQVYEQGRRWPEAEQAAHAAEKIAGQPSEKEMTGFLLGAIFERQKKFDLAEEQFRVVLKENPRNPSVLNYYGYMLADRGIRLDEATDMIKRALAEDPANPAYQDSLGWAYFKQNKFPEAEEFLRKAASRDSHDPTILSHLGDLYFKTGKNSLAETHWQKSLDEWHRVLPGDFEPEKLAEVEQKVSALKRRLAQQNPPGDAKP
;
A
#
# COMPACT_ATOMS: atom_id res chain seq x y z
N MET A 1 -1.84 -9.42 3.73
CA MET A 1 -3.08 -8.72 3.31
C MET A 1 -3.27 -7.37 4.00
N GLU A 2 -2.93 -7.17 5.28
CA GLU A 2 -3.09 -5.86 5.95
C GLU A 2 -2.15 -4.73 5.46
N THR A 3 -1.08 -5.04 4.72
CA THR A 3 -0.09 -4.06 4.24
C THR A 3 -0.51 -3.25 3.01
N CYS A 4 -1.63 -3.58 2.35
CA CYS A 4 -2.10 -2.84 1.16
C CYS A 4 -2.92 -1.57 1.49
N PHE A 5 -3.32 -1.38 2.75
CA PHE A 5 -4.32 -0.37 3.12
C PHE A 5 -3.85 1.09 3.06
N LEU A 6 -2.54 1.33 3.03
CA LEU A 6 -1.97 2.69 3.11
C LEU A 6 -1.79 3.38 1.75
N LYS A 7 -2.03 2.71 0.62
CA LYS A 7 -1.66 3.19 -0.72
C LYS A 7 -2.72 4.02 -1.45
N ARG A 8 -3.84 4.39 -0.83
CA ARG A 8 -5.04 4.86 -1.57
C ARG A 8 -5.75 6.10 -1.00
N PHE A 9 -4.98 7.09 -0.55
CA PHE A 9 -5.53 8.37 -0.05
C PHE A 9 -5.19 9.56 -0.96
N ASP A 10 -6.08 10.55 -0.92
CA ASP A 10 -6.29 11.73 -1.78
C ASP A 10 -5.04 12.38 -2.45
N PRO A 11 -5.08 12.71 -3.76
CA PRO A 11 -3.96 13.35 -4.48
C PRO A 11 -3.51 14.72 -3.96
N ARG A 12 -4.27 15.39 -3.09
CA ARG A 12 -3.91 16.72 -2.55
C ARG A 12 -2.71 16.72 -1.59
N TRP A 13 -2.24 15.54 -1.14
CA TRP A 13 -1.14 15.41 -0.16
C TRP A 13 -0.19 14.25 -0.49
N SER A 14 0.57 14.35 -1.60
CA SER A 14 1.52 13.29 -2.01
C SER A 14 2.77 13.82 -2.72
N VAL A 15 3.75 14.32 -1.95
CA VAL A 15 5.16 14.36 -2.43
C VAL A 15 6.21 14.02 -1.35
N ALA A 16 5.99 14.35 -0.07
CA ALA A 16 7.05 14.28 0.95
C ALA A 16 7.32 12.91 1.63
N ASP A 17 6.36 11.96 1.67
CA ASP A 17 6.42 10.82 2.62
C ASP A 17 6.92 9.46 2.05
N ASN A 18 7.22 9.35 0.75
CA ASN A 18 7.31 8.05 0.06
C ASN A 18 8.73 7.47 -0.20
N LEU A 19 9.81 8.01 0.40
CA LEU A 19 11.20 7.65 0.01
C LEU A 19 12.14 7.14 1.12
N PHE A 20 11.69 7.04 2.39
CA PHE A 20 12.56 6.63 3.51
C PHE A 20 12.51 5.14 3.90
N GLY A 21 11.70 4.32 3.22
CA GLY A 21 11.52 2.89 3.58
C GLY A 21 12.62 1.94 3.13
N ASP A 22 13.20 2.13 1.94
CA ASP A 22 13.90 1.06 1.21
C ASP A 22 15.44 1.15 1.16
N LEU A 23 16.05 2.14 1.82
CA LEU A 23 17.51 2.38 1.75
C LEU A 23 18.35 1.88 2.96
N MET A 24 17.76 1.12 3.89
CA MET A 24 18.42 0.66 5.13
C MET A 24 18.62 -0.86 5.22
N LYS A 25 18.97 -1.54 4.11
CA LYS A 25 19.19 -3.00 4.06
C LYS A 25 20.48 -3.49 3.39
N ILE A 26 21.46 -2.63 3.14
CA ILE A 26 22.76 -3.04 2.55
C ILE A 26 23.95 -2.35 3.24
N SER A 27 24.36 -2.82 4.42
CA SER A 27 25.68 -2.44 5.01
C SER A 27 26.22 -3.31 6.17
N GLU A 28 25.91 -4.61 6.25
CA GLU A 28 26.61 -5.50 7.21
C GLU A 28 27.10 -6.80 6.56
N GLN A 29 28.41 -6.87 6.32
CA GLN A 29 29.35 -7.94 6.73
C GLN A 29 30.58 -7.96 5.83
N LEU A 30 31.73 -7.52 6.37
CA LEU A 30 33.04 -7.71 5.74
C LEU A 30 34.14 -7.89 6.81
N ALA A 31 34.91 -8.97 6.64
CA ALA A 31 36.17 -9.33 7.32
C ALA A 31 36.14 -9.76 8.82
N ILE A 32 36.66 -10.97 9.08
CA ILE A 32 37.80 -11.22 9.99
C ILE A 32 38.49 -12.57 9.67
N LEU A 33 39.74 -12.71 10.15
CA LEU A 33 40.86 -13.58 9.74
C LEU A 33 41.19 -14.63 10.86
N LEU A 34 41.92 -15.76 10.70
CA LEU A 34 42.66 -16.43 9.59
C LEU A 34 42.99 -17.91 10.00
N LEU A 35 43.35 -18.76 9.02
CA LEU A 35 44.42 -19.81 9.04
C LEU A 35 44.29 -21.24 9.67
N PHE A 36 44.98 -22.16 8.96
CA PHE A 36 45.48 -23.51 9.31
C PHE A 36 44.44 -24.63 9.58
N ALA A 37 44.64 -25.92 9.22
CA ALA A 37 45.88 -26.66 8.97
C ALA A 37 45.74 -27.79 7.91
N THR A 38 46.88 -28.34 7.50
CA THR A 38 47.05 -29.41 6.49
C THR A 38 47.11 -30.82 7.06
N ALA A 39 46.51 -31.83 6.41
CA ALA A 39 47.06 -33.20 6.32
C ALA A 39 46.27 -34.10 5.34
N GLY A 40 46.94 -34.59 4.28
CA GLY A 40 46.71 -35.97 3.78
C GLY A 40 47.57 -36.97 4.58
N PRO A 41 47.67 -38.27 4.23
CA PRO A 41 47.81 -38.69 2.83
C PRO A 41 47.32 -40.11 2.42
N HIS A 42 47.51 -40.37 1.11
CA HIS A 42 47.91 -41.64 0.48
C HIS A 42 46.94 -42.83 0.26
N VAL A 43 47.36 -43.58 -0.77
CA VAL A 43 46.70 -44.64 -1.57
C VAL A 43 47.64 -45.85 -1.61
N ALA A 44 47.13 -47.00 -2.08
CA ALA A 44 47.84 -48.25 -2.44
C ALA A 44 47.93 -49.29 -1.30
N SER A 45 47.87 -50.61 -1.54
CA SER A 45 47.67 -51.37 -2.80
C SER A 45 47.08 -52.76 -2.51
N ALA A 46 46.57 -53.45 -3.54
CA ALA A 46 46.17 -54.85 -3.46
C ALA A 46 47.35 -55.81 -3.68
N GLY A 47 47.29 -57.00 -3.07
CA GLY A 47 48.23 -58.10 -3.31
C GLY A 47 47.54 -59.45 -3.19
N GLN A 48 47.41 -60.17 -4.31
CA GLN A 48 46.95 -61.56 -4.35
C GLN A 48 48.13 -62.54 -4.23
N SER A 49 47.89 -63.73 -3.69
CA SER A 49 48.71 -64.91 -4.01
C SER A 49 47.90 -66.21 -4.08
N ASN A 50 48.05 -66.90 -5.22
CA ASN A 50 47.71 -68.31 -5.47
C ASN A 50 48.83 -69.21 -4.86
N GLN A 51 48.78 -70.56 -4.71
CA GLN A 51 48.07 -71.67 -5.39
C GLN A 51 48.11 -72.95 -4.46
N PRO A 52 47.49 -74.12 -4.81
CA PRO A 52 47.32 -75.32 -3.96
C PRO A 52 48.18 -76.53 -4.47
N PRO A 53 47.81 -77.85 -4.34
CA PRO A 53 47.03 -78.65 -3.35
C PRO A 53 47.78 -79.93 -2.82
N SER A 54 47.20 -80.72 -1.89
CA SER A 54 47.35 -82.22 -1.90
C SER A 54 46.48 -83.04 -0.91
N VAL A 55 45.63 -83.92 -1.49
CA VAL A 55 45.42 -85.37 -1.23
C VAL A 55 44.96 -85.90 0.17
N SER A 56 43.64 -86.20 0.22
CA SER A 56 42.91 -87.35 0.80
C SER A 56 43.01 -87.75 2.29
N GLN A 57 41.82 -87.87 2.91
CA GLN A 57 41.31 -89.16 3.44
C GLN A 57 39.77 -89.18 3.39
N GLN A 58 39.18 -90.37 3.21
CA GLN A 58 37.73 -90.57 3.15
C GLN A 58 37.11 -90.54 4.56
N THR A 59 35.94 -89.90 4.72
CA THR A 59 34.90 -90.33 5.68
C THR A 59 33.53 -89.76 5.28
N ALA A 60 32.48 -90.42 5.74
CA ALA A 60 31.09 -90.30 5.29
C ALA A 60 30.50 -88.87 5.15
N THR A 61 29.62 -88.71 4.16
CA THR A 61 28.71 -87.57 3.99
C THR A 61 27.64 -87.50 5.08
N PRO A 62 27.52 -86.40 5.84
CA PRO A 62 26.31 -86.05 6.58
C PRO A 62 25.33 -85.30 5.65
N SER A 63 24.03 -85.45 5.90
CA SER A 63 22.98 -84.86 5.07
C SER A 63 22.84 -83.34 5.26
N ALA A 64 23.06 -82.56 4.19
CA ALA A 64 22.81 -81.11 4.16
C ALA A 64 21.31 -80.75 4.00
N LYS A 65 20.42 -81.39 4.76
CA LYS A 65 18.95 -81.15 4.73
C LYS A 65 18.36 -80.28 5.85
N PRO A 66 18.85 -80.28 7.12
CA PRO A 66 18.17 -79.56 8.19
C PRO A 66 18.06 -78.04 7.97
N ALA A 67 19.15 -77.39 7.56
CA ALA A 67 19.20 -75.93 7.47
C ALA A 67 18.29 -75.33 6.38
N LEU A 68 18.07 -76.04 5.26
CA LEU A 68 17.20 -75.59 4.18
C LEU A 68 15.70 -75.69 4.51
N GLN A 69 15.35 -76.56 5.46
CA GLN A 69 13.98 -76.78 5.89
C GLN A 69 13.59 -75.77 6.98
N ASP A 70 14.50 -75.53 7.94
CA ASP A 70 14.39 -74.50 8.98
C ASP A 70 14.28 -73.06 8.40
N ASP A 71 14.93 -72.78 7.26
CA ASP A 71 14.77 -71.52 6.51
C ASP A 71 13.44 -71.43 5.73
N ALA A 72 12.89 -72.55 5.28
CA ALA A 72 11.61 -72.57 4.57
C ALA A 72 10.43 -72.36 5.53
N ASP A 73 10.49 -72.99 6.71
CA ASP A 73 9.47 -72.87 7.74
C ASP A 73 9.40 -71.43 8.29
N LYS A 74 10.54 -70.77 8.54
CA LYS A 74 10.59 -69.34 8.93
C LYS A 74 10.00 -68.40 7.89
N ARG A 75 10.19 -68.66 6.59
CA ARG A 75 9.59 -67.84 5.52
C ARG A 75 8.08 -68.04 5.45
N ALA A 76 7.59 -69.27 5.68
CA ALA A 76 6.16 -69.54 5.74
C ALA A 76 5.50 -68.84 6.95
N GLU A 77 6.16 -68.85 8.11
CA GLU A 77 5.72 -68.15 9.32
C GLU A 77 5.74 -66.62 9.14
N ALA A 78 6.81 -66.05 8.57
CA ALA A 78 6.91 -64.63 8.24
C ALA A 78 5.80 -64.17 7.28
N TYR A 79 5.48 -64.97 6.25
CA TYR A 79 4.39 -64.69 5.32
C TYR A 79 3.01 -64.75 5.98
N TYR A 80 2.79 -65.71 6.88
CA TYR A 80 1.57 -65.84 7.67
C TYR A 80 1.36 -64.61 8.58
N ASP A 81 2.38 -64.23 9.35
CA ASP A 81 2.31 -63.06 10.23
C ASP A 81 2.18 -61.75 9.44
N PHE A 82 2.87 -61.59 8.31
CA PHE A 82 2.67 -60.44 7.41
C PHE A 82 1.21 -60.34 6.92
N THR A 83 0.63 -61.47 6.51
CA THR A 83 -0.76 -61.53 6.02
C THR A 83 -1.76 -61.17 7.12
N LEU A 84 -1.52 -61.61 8.36
CA LEU A 84 -2.32 -61.20 9.51
C LEU A 84 -2.14 -59.71 9.84
N GLY A 85 -0.91 -59.19 9.80
CA GLY A 85 -0.62 -57.77 9.97
C GLY A 85 -1.45 -56.90 9.02
N HIS A 86 -1.41 -57.24 7.73
CA HIS A 86 -2.18 -56.57 6.68
C HIS A 86 -3.70 -56.69 6.85
N TYR A 87 -4.20 -57.87 7.24
CA TYR A 87 -5.62 -58.06 7.54
C TYR A 87 -6.11 -57.16 8.70
N TYR A 88 -5.32 -57.04 9.78
CA TYR A 88 -5.66 -56.15 10.89
C TYR A 88 -5.50 -54.67 10.52
N GLN A 89 -4.54 -54.30 9.66
CA GLN A 89 -4.44 -52.95 9.11
C GLN A 89 -5.71 -52.58 8.31
N GLN A 90 -6.15 -53.41 7.38
CA GLN A 90 -7.37 -53.14 6.61
C GLN A 90 -8.62 -53.04 7.51
N ARG A 91 -8.69 -53.82 8.60
CA ARG A 91 -9.74 -53.66 9.60
C ARG A 91 -9.62 -52.36 10.40
N TYR A 92 -8.41 -51.89 10.70
CA TYR A 92 -8.20 -50.57 11.29
C TYR A 92 -8.63 -49.44 10.35
N GLU A 93 -8.30 -49.51 9.06
CA GLU A 93 -8.70 -48.51 8.05
C GLU A 93 -10.23 -48.36 7.96
N VAL A 94 -10.99 -49.46 8.08
CA VAL A 94 -12.45 -49.45 8.06
C VAL A 94 -13.08 -49.05 9.40
N THR A 95 -12.49 -49.45 10.53
CA THR A 95 -13.16 -49.36 11.85
C THR A 95 -12.57 -48.29 12.78
N SER A 96 -11.34 -47.82 12.52
CA SER A 96 -10.54 -46.96 13.42
C SER A 96 -10.37 -47.49 14.85
N HIS A 97 -10.59 -48.78 15.12
CA HIS A 97 -10.48 -49.36 16.47
C HIS A 97 -9.01 -49.60 16.84
N GLY A 98 -8.52 -48.97 17.92
CA GLY A 98 -7.12 -49.08 18.35
C GLY A 98 -6.63 -50.50 18.65
N GLU A 99 -7.52 -51.45 18.96
CA GLU A 99 -7.16 -52.87 19.09
C GLU A 99 -6.66 -53.47 17.78
N ASP A 100 -7.28 -53.12 16.64
CA ASP A 100 -6.89 -53.65 15.33
C ASP A 100 -5.55 -53.06 14.88
N ALA A 101 -5.29 -51.77 15.14
CA ALA A 101 -3.96 -51.18 14.93
C ALA A 101 -2.88 -51.86 15.79
N ASN A 102 -3.16 -52.14 17.08
CA ASN A 102 -2.21 -52.83 17.95
C ASN A 102 -1.91 -54.26 17.46
N ARG A 103 -2.93 -55.00 17.01
CA ARG A 103 -2.73 -56.35 16.42
C ARG A 103 -1.95 -56.28 15.11
N ALA A 104 -2.25 -55.34 14.23
CA ALA A 104 -1.51 -55.15 12.99
C ALA A 104 0.00 -54.90 13.27
N ILE A 105 0.31 -53.99 14.20
CA ILE A 105 1.68 -53.71 14.65
C ILE A 105 2.34 -54.96 15.27
N GLU A 106 1.61 -55.74 16.07
CA GLU A 106 2.13 -56.97 16.68
C GLU A 106 2.52 -58.02 15.62
N PHE A 107 1.63 -58.29 14.67
CA PHE A 107 1.86 -59.26 13.61
C PHE A 107 2.96 -58.81 12.64
N TYR A 108 2.99 -57.53 12.23
CA TYR A 108 4.10 -56.99 11.44
C TYR A 108 5.45 -57.08 12.17
N LYS A 109 5.50 -56.90 13.50
CA LYS A 109 6.73 -57.10 14.27
C LYS A 109 7.21 -58.54 14.33
N LYS A 110 6.30 -59.52 14.42
CA LYS A 110 6.67 -60.95 14.36
C LYS A 110 7.23 -61.29 12.98
N ALA A 111 6.53 -60.87 11.93
CA ALA A 111 6.99 -61.02 10.56
C ALA A 111 8.39 -60.40 10.36
N TYR A 112 8.63 -59.19 10.89
CA TYR A 112 9.93 -58.50 10.80
C TYR A 112 11.04 -59.20 11.61
N ALA A 113 10.71 -59.87 12.71
CA ALA A 113 11.69 -60.64 13.47
C ALA A 113 12.16 -61.91 12.72
N LEU A 114 11.31 -62.45 11.84
CA LEU A 114 11.58 -63.64 11.03
C LEU A 114 12.24 -63.29 9.68
N ASP A 115 11.86 -62.16 9.07
CA ASP A 115 12.50 -61.60 7.87
C ASP A 115 12.77 -60.07 8.02
N PRO A 116 13.87 -59.67 8.68
CA PRO A 116 14.27 -58.26 8.83
C PRO A 116 14.74 -57.59 7.51
N GLY A 117 14.86 -58.38 6.44
CA GLY A 117 15.25 -57.94 5.10
C GLY A 117 14.05 -57.61 4.20
N SER A 118 12.84 -58.06 4.54
CA SER A 118 11.64 -57.78 3.76
C SER A 118 11.23 -56.31 3.87
N GLN A 119 11.38 -55.60 2.74
CA GLN A 119 10.93 -54.24 2.54
C GLN A 119 9.42 -54.08 2.79
N GLN A 120 8.60 -55.02 2.29
CA GLN A 120 7.14 -54.95 2.40
C GLN A 120 6.65 -55.02 3.86
N ILE A 121 7.37 -55.75 4.72
CA ILE A 121 7.04 -55.85 6.16
C ILE A 121 7.33 -54.51 6.85
N SER A 122 8.51 -53.92 6.64
CA SER A 122 8.85 -52.61 7.20
C SER A 122 7.94 -51.48 6.66
N GLU A 123 7.59 -51.50 5.38
CA GLU A 123 6.65 -50.53 4.78
C GLU A 123 5.26 -50.62 5.43
N GLY A 124 4.70 -51.82 5.58
CA GLY A 124 3.43 -52.03 6.28
C GLY A 124 3.47 -51.59 7.74
N LEU A 125 4.56 -51.91 8.45
CA LEU A 125 4.79 -51.48 9.83
C LEU A 125 4.86 -49.94 9.97
N ALA A 126 5.53 -49.27 9.03
CA ALA A 126 5.64 -47.81 9.01
C ALA A 126 4.29 -47.12 8.71
N GLU A 127 3.51 -47.63 7.75
CA GLU A 127 2.20 -47.09 7.39
C GLU A 127 1.20 -47.25 8.54
N ILE A 128 1.12 -48.42 9.19
CA ILE A 128 0.18 -48.59 10.33
C ILE A 128 0.57 -47.71 11.52
N TYR A 129 1.86 -47.48 11.79
CA TYR A 129 2.28 -46.50 12.80
C TYR A 129 1.79 -45.08 12.45
N PHE A 130 1.86 -44.69 11.17
CA PHE A 130 1.37 -43.37 10.75
C PHE A 130 -0.15 -43.26 10.89
N GLN A 131 -0.89 -44.25 10.39
CA GLN A 131 -2.36 -44.32 10.49
C GLN A 131 -2.83 -44.34 11.95
N SER A 132 -2.11 -45.01 12.85
CA SER A 132 -2.40 -45.05 14.29
C SER A 132 -1.86 -43.83 15.07
N GLN A 133 -1.52 -42.73 14.39
CA GLN A 133 -0.96 -41.50 14.95
C GLN A 133 0.35 -41.65 15.76
N ARG A 134 1.08 -42.77 15.61
CA ARG A 134 2.39 -43.01 16.22
C ARG A 134 3.51 -42.40 15.37
N ILE A 135 3.41 -41.08 15.15
CA ILE A 135 4.23 -40.32 14.19
C ILE A 135 5.74 -40.56 14.38
N ARG A 136 6.23 -40.59 15.63
CA ARG A 136 7.66 -40.82 15.91
C ARG A 136 8.14 -42.20 15.45
N ASP A 137 7.33 -43.23 15.67
CA ASP A 137 7.68 -44.61 15.28
C ASP A 137 7.63 -44.76 13.75
N ALA A 138 6.63 -44.15 13.10
CA ALA A 138 6.53 -44.12 11.64
C ALA A 138 7.72 -43.42 10.97
N VAL A 139 8.18 -42.28 11.51
CA VAL A 139 9.38 -41.58 11.02
C VAL A 139 10.63 -42.44 11.17
N LEU A 140 10.83 -43.09 12.31
CA LEU A 140 12.01 -43.92 12.56
C LEU A 140 12.05 -45.16 11.66
N GLU A 141 10.91 -45.83 11.46
CA GLU A 141 10.83 -46.99 10.55
C GLU A 141 11.06 -46.55 9.10
N ALA A 142 10.39 -45.50 8.61
CA ALA A 142 10.59 -44.98 7.26
C ALA A 142 12.04 -44.52 7.00
N GLN A 143 12.69 -43.88 7.98
CA GLN A 143 14.11 -43.54 7.90
C GLN A 143 15.01 -44.79 7.89
N SER A 144 14.66 -45.85 8.63
CA SER A 144 15.40 -47.11 8.61
C SER A 144 15.31 -47.81 7.24
N ILE A 145 14.14 -47.77 6.60
CA ILE A 145 13.94 -48.27 5.23
C ILE A 145 14.83 -47.50 4.25
N ILE A 146 14.78 -46.17 4.26
CA ILE A 146 15.58 -45.30 3.37
C ILE A 146 17.09 -45.44 3.62
N ALA A 147 17.51 -45.76 4.85
CA ALA A 147 18.91 -46.03 5.17
C ALA A 147 19.41 -47.39 4.63
N LYS A 148 18.52 -48.37 4.41
CA LYS A 148 18.84 -49.65 3.75
C LYS A 148 18.76 -49.52 2.22
N ASP A 149 17.73 -48.84 1.72
CA ASP A 149 17.50 -48.58 0.30
C ASP A 149 17.17 -47.08 0.07
N PRO A 150 18.17 -46.28 -0.34
CA PRO A 150 17.98 -44.86 -0.63
C PRO A 150 17.03 -44.56 -1.79
N ASP A 151 16.71 -45.52 -2.65
CA ASP A 151 15.82 -45.33 -3.80
C ASP A 151 14.39 -45.88 -3.54
N ASN A 152 14.10 -46.25 -2.29
CA ASN A 152 12.78 -46.70 -1.85
C ASN A 152 11.71 -45.58 -1.96
N LEU A 153 10.95 -45.62 -3.04
CA LEU A 153 9.91 -44.64 -3.35
C LEU A 153 8.70 -44.68 -2.37
N PRO A 154 8.16 -45.84 -1.95
CA PRO A 154 7.07 -45.90 -0.96
C PRO A 154 7.42 -45.25 0.39
N ALA A 155 8.58 -45.57 0.97
CA ALA A 155 9.04 -45.02 2.25
C ALA A 155 9.30 -43.51 2.16
N ARG A 156 9.84 -43.02 1.03
CA ARG A 156 9.97 -41.58 0.77
C ARG A 156 8.61 -40.89 0.68
N ARG A 157 7.64 -41.46 -0.05
CA ARG A 157 6.26 -40.94 -0.13
C ARG A 157 5.55 -40.95 1.23
N LEU A 158 5.75 -41.97 2.06
CA LEU A 158 5.26 -42.00 3.45
C LEU A 158 5.91 -40.90 4.29
N LEU A 159 7.24 -40.78 4.27
CA LEU A 159 7.97 -39.79 5.06
C LEU A 159 7.63 -38.34 4.64
N ALA A 160 7.44 -38.09 3.33
CA ALA A 160 6.97 -36.82 2.80
C ALA A 160 5.55 -36.47 3.30
N ARG A 161 4.60 -37.42 3.24
CA ARG A 161 3.24 -37.27 3.79
C ARG A 161 3.25 -37.00 5.29
N ILE A 162 4.11 -37.70 6.05
CA ILE A 162 4.28 -37.48 7.50
C ILE A 162 4.73 -36.04 7.77
N TYR A 163 5.80 -35.57 7.12
CA TYR A 163 6.32 -34.23 7.38
C TYR A 163 5.32 -33.14 6.98
N VAL A 164 4.65 -33.23 5.83
CA VAL A 164 3.61 -32.26 5.44
C VAL A 164 2.44 -32.25 6.44
N ARG A 165 1.95 -33.42 6.88
CA ARG A 165 0.89 -33.50 7.90
C ARG A 165 1.33 -32.90 9.24
N THR A 166 2.62 -32.98 9.57
CA THR A 166 3.19 -32.45 10.81
C THR A 166 3.31 -30.92 10.81
N LEU A 167 3.28 -30.27 9.63
CA LEU A 167 3.31 -28.80 9.51
C LEU A 167 1.98 -28.13 9.89
N GLY A 168 0.85 -28.83 9.77
CA GLY A 168 -0.49 -28.35 10.16
C GLY A 168 -0.98 -27.13 9.37
N ASP A 169 -1.99 -26.43 9.92
CA ASP A 169 -2.38 -25.10 9.45
C ASP A 169 -1.44 -24.04 10.07
N LEU A 170 -0.94 -23.16 9.21
CA LEU A 170 0.37 -22.53 9.38
C LEU A 170 0.38 -21.35 10.37
N SER A 171 1.10 -21.50 11.49
CA SER A 171 1.63 -20.37 12.28
C SER A 171 2.96 -20.72 12.97
N ASP A 172 3.86 -19.73 13.06
CA ASP A 172 5.33 -19.87 13.11
C ASP A 172 5.92 -20.54 14.38
N THR A 173 6.78 -21.54 14.18
CA THR A 173 7.77 -22.01 15.19
C THR A 173 9.04 -22.57 14.54
N SER A 174 10.19 -22.38 15.18
CA SER A 174 11.51 -22.76 14.64
C SER A 174 11.66 -24.24 14.27
N GLY A 175 10.99 -25.16 14.97
CA GLY A 175 10.96 -26.60 14.64
C GLY A 175 10.24 -26.93 13.32
N GLN A 176 9.37 -26.03 12.83
CA GLN A 176 8.71 -26.18 11.53
C GLN A 176 9.68 -25.95 10.38
N ARG A 177 10.73 -25.12 10.54
CA ARG A 177 11.72 -24.86 9.48
C ARG A 177 12.54 -26.11 9.12
N ASP A 178 13.00 -26.86 10.12
CA ASP A 178 13.65 -28.16 9.91
C ASP A 178 12.67 -29.18 9.28
N THR A 179 11.41 -29.19 9.72
CA THR A 179 10.37 -30.06 9.14
C THR A 179 10.07 -29.70 7.67
N LEU A 180 10.01 -28.41 7.32
CA LEU A 180 9.88 -27.90 5.95
C LEU A 180 11.04 -28.38 5.06
N VAL A 181 12.28 -28.22 5.53
CA VAL A 181 13.48 -28.65 4.77
C VAL A 181 13.46 -30.16 4.55
N ARG A 182 13.14 -30.96 5.57
CA ARG A 182 13.04 -32.42 5.45
C ARG A 182 11.90 -32.87 4.52
N ALA A 183 10.77 -32.16 4.51
CA ALA A 183 9.68 -32.41 3.58
C ALA A 183 10.11 -32.14 2.12
N ALA A 184 10.73 -30.99 1.87
CA ALA A 184 11.23 -30.63 0.55
C ALA A 184 12.29 -31.62 0.05
N GLU A 185 13.19 -32.06 0.93
CA GLU A 185 14.18 -33.10 0.62
C GLU A 185 13.52 -34.41 0.16
N GLN A 186 12.45 -34.87 0.83
CA GLN A 186 11.75 -36.09 0.40
C GLN A 186 11.06 -35.92 -0.95
N TYR A 187 10.37 -34.79 -1.18
CA TYR A 187 9.74 -34.55 -2.48
C TYR A 187 10.75 -34.36 -3.63
N ARG A 188 11.92 -33.76 -3.37
CA ARG A 188 13.01 -33.69 -4.35
C ARG A 188 13.51 -35.08 -4.74
N GLU A 189 13.72 -35.97 -3.77
CA GLU A 189 14.14 -37.34 -4.06
C GLU A 189 13.02 -38.18 -4.72
N ILE A 190 11.75 -37.96 -4.36
CA ILE A 190 10.60 -38.55 -5.08
C ILE A 190 10.63 -38.11 -6.54
N MET A 191 10.79 -36.81 -6.84
CA MET A 191 10.92 -36.31 -8.21
C MET A 191 12.17 -36.79 -8.97
N ARG A 192 13.26 -37.13 -8.27
CA ARG A 192 14.45 -37.74 -8.91
C ARG A 192 14.16 -39.17 -9.37
N LEU A 193 13.41 -39.92 -8.57
CA LEU A 193 13.08 -41.33 -8.80
C LEU A 193 11.89 -41.50 -9.76
N ASP A 194 10.91 -40.61 -9.65
CA ASP A 194 9.70 -40.54 -10.46
C ASP A 194 9.49 -39.11 -10.97
N PRO A 195 10.21 -38.68 -12.03
CA PRO A 195 10.07 -37.34 -12.61
C PRO A 195 8.69 -37.07 -13.23
N ALA A 196 7.82 -38.07 -13.28
CA ALA A 196 6.44 -37.96 -13.73
C ALA A 196 5.46 -37.58 -12.59
N ASP A 197 5.88 -37.69 -11.32
CA ASP A 197 5.04 -37.44 -10.14
C ASP A 197 4.67 -35.95 -9.99
N THR A 198 3.50 -35.61 -10.51
CA THR A 198 2.92 -34.26 -10.52
C THR A 198 2.55 -33.77 -9.12
N ASP A 199 2.08 -34.64 -8.23
CA ASP A 199 1.79 -34.26 -6.84
C ASP A 199 3.07 -33.91 -6.10
N ALA A 200 4.15 -34.68 -6.32
CA ALA A 200 5.46 -34.37 -5.74
C ALA A 200 6.01 -33.03 -6.22
N ALA A 201 5.84 -32.69 -7.50
CA ALA A 201 6.22 -31.39 -8.05
C ALA A 201 5.42 -30.22 -7.44
N LEU A 202 4.10 -30.37 -7.33
CA LEU A 202 3.23 -29.35 -6.73
C LEU A 202 3.52 -29.14 -5.23
N TRP A 203 3.84 -30.21 -4.49
CA TRP A 203 4.25 -30.10 -3.09
C TRP A 203 5.65 -29.50 -2.94
N LEU A 204 6.62 -29.90 -3.77
CA LEU A 204 7.98 -29.37 -3.72
C LEU A 204 8.00 -27.85 -3.98
N ALA A 205 7.26 -27.39 -5.00
CA ALA A 205 7.14 -25.97 -5.30
C ALA A 205 6.53 -25.18 -4.14
N ARG A 206 5.43 -25.67 -3.55
CA ARG A 206 4.78 -25.05 -2.38
C ARG A 206 5.73 -24.98 -1.17
N LEU A 207 6.51 -26.03 -0.93
CA LEU A 207 7.48 -26.09 0.16
C LEU A 207 8.65 -25.11 -0.07
N TYR A 208 9.16 -24.98 -1.30
CA TYR A 208 10.15 -23.97 -1.65
C TYR A 208 9.60 -22.54 -1.49
N ARG A 209 8.35 -22.25 -1.89
CA ARG A 209 7.71 -20.95 -1.63
C ARG A 209 7.64 -20.64 -0.12
N LEU A 210 7.24 -21.61 0.71
CA LEU A 210 7.22 -21.45 2.18
C LEU A 210 8.61 -21.28 2.82
N GLN A 211 9.66 -21.75 2.15
CA GLN A 211 11.06 -21.54 2.57
C GLN A 211 11.65 -20.22 2.04
N ASN A 212 10.88 -19.42 1.29
CA ASN A 212 11.36 -18.23 0.57
C ASN A 212 12.44 -18.57 -0.50
N GLU A 213 12.44 -19.81 -1.02
CA GLU A 213 13.32 -20.28 -2.10
C GLU A 213 12.62 -20.18 -3.47
N HIS A 214 12.20 -18.97 -3.83
CA HIS A 214 11.29 -18.74 -4.96
C HIS A 214 11.83 -19.24 -6.31
N ASP A 215 13.11 -19.01 -6.62
CA ASP A 215 13.76 -19.50 -7.86
C ASP A 215 13.59 -21.02 -8.05
N LYS A 216 13.66 -21.79 -6.96
CA LYS A 216 13.50 -23.25 -7.01
C LYS A 216 12.03 -23.65 -7.18
N ALA A 217 11.11 -22.93 -6.53
CA ALA A 217 9.68 -23.13 -6.74
C ALA A 217 9.29 -22.86 -8.21
N GLU A 218 9.78 -21.75 -8.77
CA GLU A 218 9.55 -21.36 -10.16
C GLU A 218 10.10 -22.41 -11.14
N ALA A 219 11.34 -22.89 -10.92
CA ALA A 219 11.96 -23.92 -11.75
C ALA A 219 11.19 -25.25 -11.75
N VAL A 220 10.69 -25.69 -10.59
CA VAL A 220 9.86 -26.91 -10.48
C VAL A 220 8.53 -26.75 -11.22
N LEU A 221 7.85 -25.61 -11.05
CA LEU A 221 6.56 -25.34 -11.69
C LEU A 221 6.67 -25.22 -13.21
N ARG A 222 7.70 -24.52 -13.71
CA ARG A 222 7.98 -24.44 -15.16
C ARG A 222 8.36 -25.81 -15.73
N GLY A 223 9.11 -26.62 -15.00
CA GLY A 223 9.44 -28.01 -15.39
C GLY A 223 8.20 -28.89 -15.52
N LEU A 224 7.24 -28.76 -14.60
CA LEU A 224 5.95 -29.43 -14.67
C LEU A 224 5.12 -28.92 -15.86
N LEU A 225 4.98 -27.61 -16.03
CA LEU A 225 4.22 -27.02 -17.15
C LEU A 225 4.82 -27.29 -18.53
N ALA A 226 6.12 -27.56 -18.64
CA ALA A 226 6.73 -28.01 -19.89
C ALA A 226 6.27 -29.43 -20.32
N ARG A 227 5.86 -30.26 -19.36
CA ARG A 227 5.26 -31.59 -19.59
C ARG A 227 3.74 -31.56 -19.65
N GLU A 228 3.12 -30.76 -18.80
CA GLU A 228 1.67 -30.65 -18.62
C GLU A 228 1.22 -29.17 -18.75
N PRO A 229 1.14 -28.61 -19.97
CA PRO A 229 0.93 -27.17 -20.17
C PRO A 229 -0.44 -26.61 -19.75
N GLU A 230 -1.33 -27.48 -19.28
CA GLU A 230 -2.72 -27.20 -18.89
C GLU A 230 -3.01 -27.68 -17.44
N ASN A 231 -1.96 -27.96 -16.66
CA ASN A 231 -2.09 -28.32 -15.24
C ASN A 231 -2.49 -27.08 -14.40
N GLU A 232 -3.79 -26.95 -14.14
CA GLU A 232 -4.39 -25.79 -13.45
C GLU A 232 -3.71 -25.45 -12.10
N ASN A 233 -3.37 -26.46 -11.29
CA ASN A 233 -2.69 -26.25 -10.01
C ASN A 233 -1.27 -25.68 -10.17
N ALA A 234 -0.55 -26.11 -11.20
CA ALA A 234 0.80 -25.61 -11.49
C ALA A 234 0.76 -24.18 -12.04
N VAL A 235 -0.22 -23.87 -12.89
CA VAL A 235 -0.48 -22.51 -13.38
C VAL A 235 -0.87 -21.59 -12.23
N GLU A 236 -1.75 -22.02 -11.32
CA GLU A 236 -2.12 -21.25 -10.12
C GLU A 236 -0.91 -20.92 -9.25
N GLN A 237 -0.13 -21.93 -8.87
CA GLN A 237 1.03 -21.72 -8.00
C GLN A 237 2.10 -20.82 -8.66
N LEU A 238 2.36 -21.00 -9.96
CA LEU A 238 3.32 -20.17 -10.69
C LEU A 238 2.82 -18.72 -10.83
N THR A 239 1.54 -18.54 -11.18
CA THR A 239 0.94 -17.20 -11.31
C THR A 239 1.01 -16.47 -9.98
N GLN A 240 0.56 -17.10 -8.88
CA GLN A 240 0.65 -16.51 -7.54
C GLN A 240 2.10 -16.17 -7.14
N LEU A 241 3.06 -17.06 -7.39
CA LEU A 241 4.47 -16.81 -7.09
C LEU A 241 5.01 -15.57 -7.84
N LEU A 242 4.71 -15.45 -9.13
CA LEU A 242 5.11 -14.29 -9.94
C LEU A 242 4.44 -12.99 -9.44
N LEU A 243 3.18 -13.05 -8.98
CA LEU A 243 2.47 -11.90 -8.41
C LEU A 243 3.03 -11.49 -7.03
N ASP A 244 3.33 -12.46 -6.16
CA ASP A 244 3.98 -12.24 -4.85
C ASP A 244 5.36 -11.56 -5.01
N GLU A 245 6.09 -11.87 -6.09
CA GLU A 245 7.38 -11.24 -6.45
C GLU A 245 7.25 -9.92 -7.23
N GLY A 246 6.04 -9.48 -7.57
CA GLY A 246 5.81 -8.29 -8.39
C GLY A 246 6.18 -8.44 -9.88
N LYS A 247 6.42 -9.67 -10.36
CA LYS A 247 6.64 -10.04 -11.78
C LYS A 247 5.30 -10.07 -12.56
N SER A 248 4.37 -9.15 -12.29
CA SER A 248 2.97 -9.19 -12.74
C SER A 248 2.81 -9.30 -14.26
N GLN A 249 3.65 -8.60 -15.03
CA GLN A 249 3.62 -8.65 -16.49
C GLN A 249 4.01 -10.03 -17.05
N GLU A 250 4.88 -10.75 -16.36
CA GLU A 250 5.25 -12.13 -16.71
C GLU A 250 4.15 -13.12 -16.31
N ALA A 251 3.49 -12.88 -15.17
CA ALA A 251 2.31 -13.64 -14.74
C ALA A 251 1.20 -13.59 -15.82
N VAL A 252 0.82 -12.38 -16.25
CA VAL A 252 -0.14 -12.15 -17.37
C VAL A 252 0.29 -12.93 -18.62
N SER A 253 1.56 -12.79 -19.01
CA SER A 253 2.08 -13.40 -20.25
C SER A 253 2.06 -14.93 -20.21
N SER A 254 2.29 -15.52 -19.02
CA SER A 254 2.33 -16.96 -18.81
C SER A 254 0.94 -17.59 -18.74
N ILE A 255 -0.02 -16.96 -18.05
CA ILE A 255 -1.36 -17.53 -17.86
C ILE A 255 -2.30 -17.27 -19.05
N LYS A 256 -2.19 -16.14 -19.75
CA LYS A 256 -3.11 -15.74 -20.83
C LYS A 256 -3.27 -16.81 -21.92
N GLY A 257 -2.16 -17.30 -22.46
CA GLY A 257 -2.16 -18.32 -23.52
C GLY A 257 -2.59 -19.72 -23.06
N ILE A 258 -2.75 -19.95 -21.74
CA ILE A 258 -3.30 -21.19 -21.17
C ILE A 258 -4.81 -21.03 -20.99
N VAL A 259 -5.26 -19.90 -20.42
CA VAL A 259 -6.67 -19.54 -20.26
C VAL A 259 -7.45 -19.59 -21.59
N GLU A 260 -6.83 -19.15 -22.69
CA GLU A 260 -7.44 -19.19 -24.03
C GLU A 260 -7.64 -20.63 -24.58
N ARG A 261 -6.91 -21.63 -24.07
CA ARG A 261 -6.98 -23.05 -24.49
C ARG A 261 -7.81 -23.90 -23.55
N ALA A 262 -7.58 -23.76 -22.25
CA ALA A 262 -8.23 -24.50 -21.17
C ALA A 262 -8.87 -23.52 -20.16
N PRO A 263 -9.98 -22.84 -20.54
CA PRO A 263 -10.60 -21.84 -19.67
C PRO A 263 -11.31 -22.48 -18.47
N THR A 264 -10.88 -22.11 -17.26
CA THR A 264 -11.62 -22.35 -16.01
C THR A 264 -11.95 -21.03 -15.32
N ALA A 265 -12.96 -21.02 -14.46
CA ALA A 265 -13.33 -19.82 -13.69
C ALA A 265 -12.12 -19.29 -12.87
N ARG A 266 -11.35 -20.20 -12.28
CA ARG A 266 -10.16 -19.90 -11.46
C ARG A 266 -9.02 -19.32 -12.28
N LEU A 267 -8.75 -19.84 -13.47
CA LEU A 267 -7.71 -19.29 -14.34
C LEU A 267 -8.10 -17.91 -14.91
N TRP A 268 -9.40 -17.65 -15.14
CA TRP A 268 -9.89 -16.30 -15.44
C TRP A 268 -9.73 -15.34 -14.25
N ASP A 269 -9.99 -15.80 -13.03
CA ASP A 269 -9.81 -15.03 -11.78
C ASP A 269 -8.35 -14.60 -11.58
N LEU A 270 -7.41 -15.56 -11.68
CA LEU A 270 -5.98 -15.34 -11.57
C LEU A 270 -5.41 -14.42 -12.67
N LEU A 271 -5.96 -14.49 -13.89
CA LEU A 271 -5.63 -13.55 -14.96
C LEU A 271 -6.16 -12.14 -14.63
N GLY A 272 -7.32 -12.03 -13.97
CA GLY A 272 -7.86 -10.79 -13.43
C GLY A 272 -6.98 -10.18 -12.33
N ASP A 273 -6.49 -10.99 -11.39
CA ASP A 273 -5.53 -10.57 -10.35
C ASP A 273 -4.25 -10.02 -10.99
N ALA A 274 -3.70 -10.74 -11.98
CA ALA A 274 -2.50 -10.35 -12.68
C ALA A 274 -2.65 -9.03 -13.45
N TYR A 275 -3.76 -8.84 -14.16
CA TYR A 275 -4.08 -7.57 -14.82
C TYR A 275 -4.30 -6.42 -13.83
N THR A 276 -4.93 -6.69 -12.67
CA THR A 276 -5.15 -5.69 -11.62
C THR A 276 -3.81 -5.20 -11.05
N GLN A 277 -2.84 -6.10 -10.83
CA GLN A 277 -1.52 -5.72 -10.33
C GLN A 277 -0.64 -5.02 -11.41
N THR A 278 -0.95 -5.17 -12.70
CA THR A 278 -0.37 -4.33 -13.78
C THR A 278 -1.13 -3.02 -14.02
N HIS A 279 -2.17 -2.71 -13.23
CA HIS A 279 -3.09 -1.58 -13.44
C HIS A 279 -3.84 -1.60 -14.80
N ASP A 280 -3.92 -2.75 -15.46
CA ASP A 280 -4.68 -2.96 -16.70
C ASP A 280 -6.12 -3.35 -16.35
N PHE A 281 -6.84 -2.40 -15.74
CA PHE A 281 -8.16 -2.66 -15.18
C PHE A 281 -9.19 -3.08 -16.24
N THR A 282 -9.06 -2.60 -17.49
CA THR A 282 -9.98 -2.95 -18.58
C THR A 282 -9.88 -4.42 -19.00
N ASN A 283 -8.68 -5.03 -18.95
CA ASN A 283 -8.55 -6.47 -19.17
C ASN A 283 -8.85 -7.27 -17.91
N ALA A 284 -8.57 -6.74 -16.71
CA ALA A 284 -9.00 -7.34 -15.45
C ALA A 284 -10.53 -7.49 -15.36
N GLU A 285 -11.28 -6.46 -15.74
CA GLU A 285 -12.76 -6.47 -15.72
C GLU A 285 -13.30 -7.60 -16.59
N GLN A 286 -12.77 -7.75 -17.81
CA GLN A 286 -13.17 -8.83 -18.73
C GLN A 286 -12.82 -10.22 -18.19
N ALA A 287 -11.70 -10.37 -17.49
CA ALA A 287 -11.27 -11.63 -16.91
C ALA A 287 -12.16 -12.02 -15.72
N TYR A 288 -12.33 -11.14 -14.72
CA TYR A 288 -13.23 -11.41 -13.59
C TYR A 288 -14.69 -11.57 -14.00
N ARG A 289 -15.16 -10.85 -15.02
CA ARG A 289 -16.52 -11.03 -15.56
C ARG A 289 -16.74 -12.45 -16.07
N LYS A 290 -15.78 -13.03 -16.81
CA LYS A 290 -15.83 -14.44 -17.23
C LYS A 290 -15.75 -15.41 -16.06
N ALA A 291 -14.93 -15.14 -15.04
CA ALA A 291 -14.87 -15.95 -13.82
C ALA A 291 -16.22 -15.97 -13.07
N ALA A 292 -16.83 -14.80 -12.89
CA ALA A 292 -18.12 -14.62 -12.21
C ALA A 292 -19.32 -15.16 -13.05
N GLU A 293 -19.25 -15.13 -14.38
CA GLU A 293 -20.23 -15.77 -15.26
C GLU A 293 -20.13 -17.31 -15.22
N ALA A 294 -18.90 -17.85 -15.16
CA ALA A 294 -18.66 -19.29 -15.08
C ALA A 294 -19.03 -19.88 -13.70
N GLN A 295 -18.86 -19.13 -12.61
CA GLN A 295 -19.28 -19.52 -11.26
C GLN A 295 -20.02 -18.37 -10.53
N PRO A 296 -21.32 -18.14 -10.81
CA PRO A 296 -22.07 -17.01 -10.23
C PRO A 296 -22.19 -17.01 -8.71
N GLY A 297 -22.05 -18.18 -8.07
CA GLY A 297 -22.07 -18.34 -6.62
C GLY A 297 -20.72 -18.13 -5.92
N ASN A 298 -19.63 -17.87 -6.66
CA ASN A 298 -18.32 -17.65 -6.06
C ASN A 298 -18.14 -16.17 -5.67
N ILE A 299 -18.04 -15.91 -4.36
CA ILE A 299 -17.88 -14.58 -3.79
C ILE A 299 -16.57 -13.92 -4.25
N SER A 300 -15.47 -14.68 -4.34
CA SER A 300 -14.14 -14.13 -4.69
C SER A 300 -14.13 -13.52 -6.10
N HIS A 301 -14.64 -14.25 -7.10
CA HIS A 301 -14.71 -13.77 -8.48
C HIS A 301 -15.55 -12.48 -8.61
N ARG A 302 -16.67 -12.42 -7.88
CA ARG A 302 -17.51 -11.22 -7.84
C ARG A 302 -16.84 -10.07 -7.12
N ARG A 303 -16.06 -10.34 -6.06
CA ARG A 303 -15.28 -9.34 -5.31
C ARG A 303 -14.16 -8.76 -6.17
N GLY A 304 -13.45 -9.58 -6.95
CA GLY A 304 -12.48 -9.13 -7.95
C GLY A 304 -13.10 -8.17 -8.95
N LEU A 305 -14.19 -8.58 -9.60
CA LEU A 305 -14.95 -7.72 -10.53
C LEU A 305 -15.41 -6.40 -9.89
N ALA A 306 -16.02 -6.46 -8.71
CA ALA A 306 -16.53 -5.28 -8.00
C ALA A 306 -15.41 -4.29 -7.63
N GLN A 307 -14.25 -4.81 -7.20
CA GLN A 307 -13.09 -3.99 -6.85
C GLN A 307 -12.39 -3.41 -8.09
N THR A 308 -12.37 -4.11 -9.22
CA THR A 308 -11.88 -3.58 -10.50
C THR A 308 -12.77 -2.45 -11.01
N LEU A 309 -14.10 -2.66 -11.06
CA LEU A 309 -15.06 -1.63 -11.49
C LEU A 309 -14.97 -0.36 -10.62
N LEU A 310 -14.81 -0.52 -9.30
CA LEU A 310 -14.55 0.59 -8.38
C LEU A 310 -13.21 1.30 -8.68
N SER A 311 -12.18 0.56 -9.10
CA SER A 311 -10.87 1.12 -9.46
C SER A 311 -10.88 1.86 -10.80
N GLU A 312 -11.82 1.54 -11.69
CA GLU A 312 -12.09 2.27 -12.94
C GLU A 312 -13.13 3.38 -12.78
N GLU A 313 -13.56 3.69 -11.53
CA GLU A 313 -14.61 4.68 -11.22
C GLU A 313 -15.97 4.40 -11.90
N LYS A 314 -16.21 3.15 -12.32
CA LYS A 314 -17.48 2.64 -12.87
C LYS A 314 -18.48 2.41 -11.74
N TYR A 315 -18.84 3.49 -11.04
CA TYR A 315 -19.63 3.45 -9.80
C TYR A 315 -20.99 2.75 -9.93
N PRO A 316 -21.81 2.94 -10.99
CA PRO A 316 -23.08 2.24 -11.13
C PRO A 316 -22.94 0.72 -11.22
N GLU A 317 -21.97 0.23 -11.99
CA GLU A 317 -21.68 -1.18 -12.20
C GLU A 317 -21.05 -1.81 -10.94
N ALA A 318 -20.12 -1.12 -10.29
CA ALA A 318 -19.56 -1.53 -9.01
C ALA A 318 -20.65 -1.65 -7.93
N LEU A 319 -21.58 -0.70 -7.89
CA LEU A 319 -22.71 -0.69 -6.96
C LEU A 319 -23.64 -1.90 -7.15
N GLU A 320 -23.86 -2.35 -8.39
CA GLU A 320 -24.59 -3.60 -8.64
C GLU A 320 -23.84 -4.80 -8.06
N GLN A 321 -22.54 -4.92 -8.32
CA GLN A 321 -21.76 -6.08 -7.83
C GLN A 321 -21.63 -6.09 -6.30
N TYR A 322 -21.46 -4.94 -5.65
CA TYR A 322 -21.43 -4.88 -4.18
C TYR A 322 -22.79 -5.17 -3.52
N ARG A 323 -23.92 -4.80 -4.14
CA ARG A 323 -25.24 -5.23 -3.68
C ARG A 323 -25.41 -6.75 -3.76
N ARG A 324 -24.98 -7.36 -4.87
CA ARG A 324 -24.94 -8.81 -5.02
C ARG A 324 -24.03 -9.49 -3.99
N LEU A 325 -22.91 -8.86 -3.62
CA LEU A 325 -22.05 -9.36 -2.55
C LEU A 325 -22.76 -9.33 -1.18
N VAL A 326 -23.49 -8.26 -0.85
CA VAL A 326 -24.34 -8.20 0.36
C VAL A 326 -25.46 -9.26 0.33
N GLU A 327 -26.07 -9.54 -0.83
CA GLU A 327 -27.06 -10.62 -0.98
C GLU A 327 -26.46 -12.03 -0.74
N MET A 328 -25.17 -12.21 -1.00
CA MET A 328 -24.45 -13.48 -0.83
C MET A 328 -23.82 -13.65 0.55
N ASP A 329 -23.35 -12.54 1.13
CA ASP A 329 -22.71 -12.46 2.45
C ASP A 329 -23.08 -11.11 3.09
N ALA A 330 -24.13 -11.14 3.91
CA ALA A 330 -24.69 -9.98 4.59
C ALA A 330 -23.96 -9.62 5.89
N ASP A 331 -23.02 -10.46 6.35
CA ASP A 331 -22.28 -10.31 7.60
C ASP A 331 -20.86 -9.73 7.38
N ASP A 332 -20.35 -9.72 6.14
CA ASP A 332 -19.08 -9.06 5.77
C ASP A 332 -19.20 -7.51 5.80
N PRO A 333 -18.59 -6.81 6.79
CA PRO A 333 -18.67 -5.35 6.92
C PRO A 333 -18.02 -4.62 5.73
N ASN A 334 -17.03 -5.23 5.07
CA ASN A 334 -16.32 -4.62 3.95
C ASN A 334 -17.24 -4.42 2.73
N ASN A 335 -18.27 -5.27 2.55
CA ASN A 335 -19.26 -5.08 1.50
C ASN A 335 -20.03 -3.75 1.69
N TYR A 336 -20.43 -3.43 2.92
CA TYR A 336 -21.11 -2.17 3.23
C TYR A 336 -20.16 -0.96 3.20
N LEU A 337 -18.89 -1.12 3.59
CA LEU A 337 -17.89 -0.04 3.45
C LEU A 337 -17.67 0.37 2.00
N ARG A 338 -17.55 -0.60 1.08
CA ARG A 338 -17.40 -0.31 -0.35
C ARG A 338 -18.67 0.30 -0.95
N LEU A 339 -19.85 -0.10 -0.50
CA LEU A 339 -21.11 0.60 -0.84
C LEU A 339 -21.11 2.06 -0.33
N ALA A 340 -20.67 2.29 0.91
CA ALA A 340 -20.60 3.63 1.48
C ALA A 340 -19.60 4.53 0.72
N GLU A 341 -18.42 3.99 0.40
CA GLU A 341 -17.40 4.62 -0.44
C GLU A 341 -17.96 5.01 -1.82
N ILE A 342 -18.62 4.09 -2.52
CA ILE A 342 -19.26 4.35 -3.83
C ILE A 342 -20.30 5.46 -3.71
N TYR A 343 -21.20 5.40 -2.72
CA TYR A 343 -22.21 6.44 -2.52
C TYR A 343 -21.59 7.81 -2.18
N ARG A 344 -20.49 7.84 -1.42
CA ARG A 344 -19.75 9.06 -1.10
C ARG A 344 -19.16 9.69 -2.36
N GLN A 345 -18.52 8.92 -3.23
CA GLN A 345 -17.99 9.40 -4.52
C GLN A 345 -19.11 9.89 -5.45
N MET A 346 -20.25 9.20 -5.48
CA MET A 346 -21.47 9.63 -6.19
C MET A 346 -22.19 10.81 -5.51
N LYS A 347 -21.66 11.37 -4.41
CA LYS A 347 -22.24 12.44 -3.58
C LYS A 347 -23.66 12.16 -3.05
N GLN A 348 -24.00 10.88 -2.88
CA GLN A 348 -25.25 10.41 -2.27
C GLN A 348 -25.03 10.15 -0.77
N LEU A 349 -24.72 11.22 -0.04
CA LEU A 349 -24.18 11.15 1.32
C LEU A 349 -25.11 10.43 2.31
N ASP A 350 -26.43 10.68 2.27
CA ASP A 350 -27.43 9.94 3.08
C ASP A 350 -27.30 8.41 2.98
N LYS A 351 -26.97 7.89 1.78
CA LYS A 351 -26.78 6.45 1.55
C LYS A 351 -25.38 5.99 1.97
N ALA A 352 -24.39 6.86 1.90
CA ALA A 352 -23.07 6.60 2.43
C ALA A 352 -23.14 6.43 3.96
N GLU A 353 -23.79 7.37 4.65
CA GLU A 353 -24.07 7.31 6.10
C GLU A 353 -24.82 6.02 6.46
N GLN A 354 -25.90 5.69 5.75
CA GLN A 354 -26.66 4.46 5.99
C GLN A 354 -25.77 3.20 5.92
N ASN A 355 -24.88 3.09 4.93
CA ASN A 355 -24.06 1.89 4.72
C ASN A 355 -22.87 1.83 5.69
N VAL A 356 -22.22 2.95 6.02
CA VAL A 356 -21.14 2.94 7.01
C VAL A 356 -21.66 2.64 8.42
N LEU A 357 -22.88 3.08 8.76
CA LEU A 357 -23.54 2.72 10.02
C LEU A 357 -23.89 1.22 10.10
N LEU A 358 -24.20 0.56 8.98
CA LEU A 358 -24.35 -0.90 8.93
C LEU A 358 -23.01 -1.61 9.12
N ALA A 359 -21.94 -1.16 8.44
CA ALA A 359 -20.59 -1.68 8.67
C ALA A 359 -20.15 -1.53 10.14
N LYS A 360 -20.51 -0.43 10.80
CA LYS A 360 -20.24 -0.16 12.22
C LYS A 360 -21.00 -1.06 13.19
N GLN A 361 -22.20 -1.51 12.82
CA GLN A 361 -22.95 -2.49 13.61
C GLN A 361 -22.31 -3.89 13.54
N LEU A 362 -21.78 -4.26 12.37
CA LEU A 362 -21.11 -5.55 12.16
C LEU A 362 -19.68 -5.59 12.74
N ALA A 363 -18.93 -4.48 12.61
CA ALA A 363 -17.54 -4.38 13.06
C ALA A 363 -17.27 -3.13 13.93
N PRO A 364 -17.87 -3.05 15.13
CA PRO A 364 -17.68 -1.92 16.03
C PRO A 364 -16.21 -1.77 16.46
N GLY A 365 -15.65 -0.58 16.30
CA GLY A 365 -14.24 -0.30 16.62
C GLY A 365 -13.23 -0.65 15.53
N ASN A 366 -13.68 -1.15 14.37
CA ASN A 366 -12.81 -1.32 13.21
C ASN A 366 -12.36 0.06 12.69
N LEU A 367 -11.04 0.23 12.50
CA LEU A 367 -10.43 1.51 12.14
C LEU A 367 -10.83 2.02 10.75
N GLU A 368 -11.02 1.11 9.79
CA GLU A 368 -11.50 1.46 8.44
C GLU A 368 -12.93 2.02 8.52
N VAL A 369 -13.80 1.38 9.30
CA VAL A 369 -15.18 1.85 9.50
C VAL A 369 -15.21 3.25 10.14
N ILE A 370 -14.42 3.46 11.18
CA ILE A 370 -14.30 4.76 11.86
C ILE A 370 -13.82 5.84 10.89
N TYR A 371 -12.83 5.52 10.04
CA TYR A 371 -12.32 6.44 9.03
C TYR A 371 -13.39 6.81 7.99
N TYR A 372 -14.08 5.83 7.41
CA TYR A 372 -15.13 6.15 6.43
C TYR A 372 -16.29 6.94 7.06
N GLU A 373 -16.68 6.65 8.30
CA GLU A 373 -17.74 7.39 9.01
C GLU A 373 -17.36 8.86 9.21
N ALA A 374 -16.14 9.12 9.71
CA ALA A 374 -15.56 10.46 9.81
C ALA A 374 -15.56 11.19 8.46
N SER A 375 -15.04 10.54 7.41
CA SER A 375 -14.94 11.10 6.05
C SER A 375 -16.29 11.43 5.39
N ILE A 376 -17.37 10.74 5.80
CA ILE A 376 -18.72 10.97 5.31
C ILE A 376 -19.30 12.20 6.02
N TYR A 377 -19.17 12.31 7.33
CA TYR A 377 -19.58 13.52 8.07
C TYR A 377 -18.80 14.76 7.64
N GLU A 378 -17.51 14.65 7.33
CA GLU A 378 -16.72 15.73 6.71
C GLU A 378 -17.26 16.14 5.33
N ALA A 379 -17.58 15.17 4.46
CA ALA A 379 -18.18 15.43 3.15
C ALA A 379 -19.58 16.09 3.24
N GLU A 380 -20.32 15.82 4.33
CA GLU A 380 -21.59 16.47 4.67
C GLU A 380 -21.41 17.85 5.34
N GLY A 381 -20.18 18.24 5.69
CA GLY A 381 -19.88 19.45 6.46
C GLY A 381 -20.23 19.37 7.95
N ARG A 382 -20.55 18.17 8.47
CA ARG A 382 -20.85 17.86 9.87
C ARG A 382 -19.56 17.60 10.66
N PHE A 383 -18.64 18.56 10.64
CA PHE A 383 -17.31 18.39 11.24
C PHE A 383 -17.34 18.01 12.73
N GLU A 384 -18.30 18.53 13.51
CA GLU A 384 -18.51 18.16 14.92
C GLU A 384 -18.86 16.66 15.11
N ASP A 385 -19.58 16.06 14.16
CA ASP A 385 -19.88 14.63 14.19
C ASP A 385 -18.64 13.78 13.87
N SER A 386 -17.81 14.21 12.91
CA SER A 386 -16.52 13.55 12.63
C SER A 386 -15.56 13.67 13.82
N ILE A 387 -15.41 14.87 14.41
CA ILE A 387 -14.62 15.13 15.62
C ILE A 387 -15.06 14.19 16.75
N ARG A 388 -16.37 14.01 16.94
CA ARG A 388 -16.93 13.09 17.94
C ARG A 388 -16.57 11.63 17.66
N VAL A 389 -16.77 11.14 16.43
CA VAL A 389 -16.41 9.76 16.03
C VAL A 389 -14.94 9.46 16.30
N LEU A 390 -14.04 10.35 15.88
CA LEU A 390 -12.60 10.18 16.08
C LEU A 390 -12.22 10.29 17.57
N SER A 391 -12.85 11.19 18.32
CA SER A 391 -12.60 11.34 19.77
C SER A 391 -13.08 10.13 20.57
N ASP A 392 -14.25 9.59 20.26
CA ASP A 392 -14.79 8.37 20.88
C ASP A 392 -13.89 7.16 20.57
N ALA A 393 -13.39 7.05 19.32
CA ALA A 393 -12.43 6.03 18.92
C ALA A 393 -11.10 6.14 19.69
N VAL A 394 -10.54 7.35 19.81
CA VAL A 394 -9.35 7.61 20.64
C VAL A 394 -9.58 7.16 22.08
N THR A 395 -10.71 7.51 22.68
CA THR A 395 -11.04 7.14 24.07
C THR A 395 -11.18 5.63 24.23
N ALA A 396 -11.86 4.94 23.30
CA ALA A 396 -11.98 3.47 23.32
C ALA A 396 -10.62 2.76 23.20
N VAL A 397 -9.73 3.26 22.34
CA VAL A 397 -8.39 2.69 22.14
C VAL A 397 -7.45 3.03 23.30
N LYS A 398 -7.55 4.21 23.93
CA LYS A 398 -6.80 4.56 25.16
C LYS A 398 -7.16 3.67 26.35
N ALA A 399 -8.38 3.12 26.39
CA ALA A 399 -8.82 2.18 27.45
C ALA A 399 -8.24 0.76 27.31
N GLN A 400 -7.64 0.40 26.16
CA GLN A 400 -6.99 -0.90 25.95
C GLN A 400 -5.62 -0.98 26.65
N SER A 401 -5.00 -2.16 26.74
CA SER A 401 -3.70 -2.31 27.42
C SER A 401 -2.54 -1.58 26.70
N GLU A 402 -1.72 -0.83 27.45
CA GLU A 402 -0.58 -0.04 26.95
C GLU A 402 0.50 -0.89 26.25
N PHE A 403 0.62 -2.16 26.64
CA PHE A 403 1.66 -3.07 26.13
C PHE A 403 1.32 -3.69 24.77
N THR A 404 0.22 -3.31 24.13
CA THR A 404 -0.17 -3.82 22.80
C THR A 404 0.40 -2.94 21.68
N PRO A 405 1.30 -3.44 20.80
CA PRO A 405 1.87 -2.62 19.71
C PRO A 405 0.81 -2.08 18.73
N ALA A 406 -0.30 -2.80 18.58
CA ALA A 406 -1.45 -2.38 17.78
C ALA A 406 -2.12 -1.11 18.34
N ARG A 407 -2.24 -0.96 19.67
CA ARG A 407 -2.81 0.25 20.30
C ARG A 407 -2.02 1.49 19.91
N ARG A 408 -0.68 1.43 19.96
CA ARG A 408 0.18 2.57 19.59
C ARG A 408 -0.09 3.03 18.16
N ARG A 409 -0.02 2.11 17.19
CA ARG A 409 -0.26 2.41 15.77
C ARG A 409 -1.66 2.98 15.53
N THR A 410 -2.67 2.40 16.19
CA THR A 410 -4.06 2.87 16.08
C THR A 410 -4.23 4.27 16.65
N LEU A 411 -3.65 4.59 17.81
CA LEU A 411 -3.67 5.94 18.38
C LEU A 411 -2.93 6.95 17.51
N ALA A 412 -1.79 6.58 16.90
CA ALA A 412 -1.06 7.47 16.01
C ALA A 412 -1.90 7.87 14.79
N ILE A 413 -2.62 6.91 14.18
CA ILE A 413 -3.54 7.19 13.06
C ILE A 413 -4.69 8.08 13.53
N LEU A 414 -5.37 7.74 14.64
CA LEU A 414 -6.52 8.50 15.13
C LEU A 414 -6.16 9.92 15.57
N TYR A 415 -5.03 10.13 16.27
CA TYR A 415 -4.57 11.47 16.62
C TYR A 415 -4.15 12.29 15.39
N GLN A 416 -3.57 11.65 14.37
CA GLN A 416 -3.29 12.35 13.11
C GLN A 416 -4.57 12.86 12.47
N GLN A 417 -5.58 12.01 12.29
CA GLN A 417 -6.85 12.39 11.68
C GLN A 417 -7.58 13.47 12.50
N LEU A 418 -7.70 13.26 13.82
CA LEU A 418 -8.38 14.21 14.71
C LEU A 418 -7.66 15.56 14.79
N GLY A 419 -6.33 15.57 14.83
CA GLY A 419 -5.54 16.81 14.86
C GLY A 419 -5.59 17.56 13.52
N GLN A 420 -5.60 16.84 12.39
CA GLN A 420 -5.80 17.42 11.05
C GLN A 420 -7.19 18.05 10.95
N LEU A 421 -8.25 17.33 11.34
CA LEU A 421 -9.61 17.82 11.35
C LEU A 421 -9.79 19.07 12.24
N TYR A 422 -9.21 19.07 13.45
CA TYR A 422 -9.19 20.28 14.30
C TYR A 422 -8.48 21.46 13.63
N ARG A 423 -7.40 21.22 12.87
CA ARG A 423 -6.68 22.27 12.12
C ARG A 423 -7.51 22.81 10.96
N GLU A 424 -8.26 21.94 10.26
CA GLU A 424 -9.16 22.32 9.16
C GLU A 424 -10.33 23.20 9.63
N VAL A 425 -10.94 22.90 10.78
CA VAL A 425 -11.97 23.77 11.39
C VAL A 425 -11.37 24.98 12.15
N SER A 426 -10.10 25.31 11.91
CA SER A 426 -9.34 26.39 12.56
C SER A 426 -9.27 26.33 14.10
N ASN A 427 -9.55 25.18 14.71
CA ASN A 427 -9.37 24.93 16.14
C ASN A 427 -7.92 24.54 16.44
N TYR A 428 -6.99 25.45 16.16
CA TYR A 428 -5.55 25.22 16.25
C TYR A 428 -5.08 24.79 17.64
N VAL A 429 -5.77 25.22 18.71
CA VAL A 429 -5.46 24.81 20.09
C VAL A 429 -5.77 23.33 20.32
N ALA A 430 -6.93 22.85 19.88
CA ALA A 430 -7.27 21.43 19.97
C ALA A 430 -6.38 20.56 19.07
N ALA A 431 -6.01 21.06 17.88
CA ALA A 431 -5.06 20.41 16.98
C ALA A 431 -3.68 20.22 17.65
N VAL A 432 -3.07 21.30 18.18
CA VAL A 432 -1.79 21.21 18.90
C VAL A 432 -1.87 20.24 20.08
N ASN A 433 -2.89 20.35 20.93
CA ASN A 433 -3.07 19.44 22.08
C ASN A 433 -3.20 17.97 21.65
N THR A 434 -3.84 17.70 20.51
CA THR A 434 -4.01 16.34 19.96
C THR A 434 -2.67 15.79 19.46
N PHE A 435 -1.88 16.59 18.76
CA PHE A 435 -0.55 16.20 18.34
C PHE A 435 0.42 16.07 19.54
N GLU A 436 0.27 16.87 20.61
CA GLU A 436 1.05 16.71 21.85
C GLU A 436 0.79 15.38 22.58
N GLU A 437 -0.40 14.79 22.45
CA GLU A 437 -0.66 13.42 22.91
C GLU A 437 0.00 12.38 21.99
N MET A 438 0.06 12.62 20.68
CA MET A 438 0.77 11.77 19.71
C MET A 438 2.29 11.75 19.94
N LEU A 439 2.90 12.85 20.38
CA LEU A 439 4.33 12.91 20.75
C LEU A 439 4.74 11.82 21.76
N ARG A 440 3.80 11.38 22.61
CA ARG A 440 4.08 10.45 23.72
C ARG A 440 4.01 8.98 23.32
N LEU A 441 3.71 8.68 22.05
CA LEU A 441 3.52 7.31 21.57
C LEU A 441 4.84 6.58 21.26
N GLY A 442 5.86 7.30 20.78
CA GLY A 442 7.17 6.76 20.45
C GLY A 442 8.03 7.74 19.64
N PRO A 443 9.31 7.44 19.36
CA PRO A 443 10.21 8.37 18.67
C PRO A 443 9.82 8.69 17.22
N GLU A 444 9.15 7.76 16.53
CA GLU A 444 8.68 7.99 15.17
C GLU A 444 7.45 8.92 15.16
N GLU A 445 6.53 8.66 16.09
CA GLU A 445 5.34 9.48 16.31
C GLU A 445 5.71 10.88 16.85
N ASP A 446 6.73 11.00 17.71
CA ASP A 446 7.30 12.26 18.20
C ASP A 446 7.86 13.14 17.08
N ARG A 447 8.69 12.57 16.19
CA ARG A 447 9.17 13.28 14.99
C ARG A 447 7.99 13.80 14.14
N ARG A 448 7.01 12.95 13.83
CA ARG A 448 5.87 13.30 12.98
C ARG A 448 4.97 14.37 13.60
N ALA A 449 4.60 14.20 14.87
CA ALA A 449 3.73 15.15 15.56
C ALA A 449 4.40 16.52 15.77
N ARG A 450 5.74 16.61 15.87
CA ARG A 450 6.44 17.91 15.87
C ARG A 450 6.23 18.68 14.58
N VAL A 451 6.35 18.03 13.42
CA VAL A 451 6.07 18.65 12.12
C VAL A 451 4.61 19.15 12.08
N MET A 452 3.66 18.31 12.49
CA MET A 452 2.24 18.66 12.54
C MET A 452 1.94 19.85 13.48
N ILE A 453 2.62 19.97 14.63
CA ILE A 453 2.51 21.12 15.54
C ILE A 453 3.06 22.39 14.88
N ILE A 454 4.20 22.31 14.21
CA ILE A 454 4.80 23.45 13.49
C ILE A 454 3.84 23.94 12.39
N ASP A 455 3.32 23.02 11.57
CA ASP A 455 2.35 23.34 10.52
C ASP A 455 1.03 23.88 11.08
N THR A 456 0.64 23.48 12.30
CA THR A 456 -0.56 24.00 12.96
C THR A 456 -0.38 25.44 13.40
N TYR A 457 0.79 25.81 13.94
CA TYR A 457 1.11 27.21 14.24
C TYR A 457 1.28 28.05 12.97
N ARG A 458 1.85 27.47 11.90
CA ARG A 458 1.95 28.08 10.57
C ARG A 458 0.55 28.38 10.00
N ALA A 459 -0.35 27.40 10.02
CA ALA A 459 -1.76 27.57 9.59
C ALA A 459 -2.51 28.60 10.45
N ALA A 460 -2.21 28.69 11.74
CA ALA A 460 -2.72 29.73 12.64
C ALA A 460 -2.12 31.13 12.41
N ARG A 461 -1.20 31.28 11.44
CA ARG A 461 -0.37 32.47 11.17
C ARG A 461 0.47 32.93 12.37
N ASP A 462 0.70 32.06 13.36
CA ASP A 462 1.53 32.31 14.54
C ASP A 462 2.98 31.90 14.27
N ILE A 463 3.62 32.62 13.36
CA ILE A 463 5.02 32.40 12.96
C ILE A 463 5.99 32.41 14.16
N PRO A 464 5.85 33.27 15.21
CA PRO A 464 6.69 33.18 16.40
C PRO A 464 6.60 31.83 17.12
N LYS A 465 5.41 31.24 17.28
CA LYS A 465 5.26 29.89 17.84
C LYS A 465 5.72 28.80 16.88
N ALA A 466 5.50 28.94 15.58
CA ALA A 466 5.97 27.97 14.58
C ALA A 466 7.51 27.89 14.56
N LEU A 467 8.20 29.04 14.64
CA LEU A 467 9.67 29.13 14.74
C LEU A 467 10.20 28.61 16.09
N ASP A 468 9.44 28.73 17.17
CA ASP A 468 9.80 28.15 18.47
C ASP A 468 9.60 26.63 18.50
N ALA A 469 8.50 26.13 17.94
CA ALA A 469 8.24 24.71 17.77
C ALA A 469 9.29 24.06 16.86
N SER A 470 9.69 24.70 15.76
CA SER A 470 10.72 24.15 14.86
C SER A 470 12.11 24.11 15.49
N ARG A 471 12.49 25.13 16.28
CA ARG A 471 13.69 25.10 17.12
C ARG A 471 13.67 23.93 18.11
N LYS A 472 12.60 23.78 18.89
CA LYS A 472 12.42 22.64 19.83
C LYS A 472 12.42 21.28 19.13
N ALA A 473 11.98 21.23 17.88
CA ALA A 473 12.01 20.01 17.07
C ALA A 473 13.44 19.67 16.61
N LEU A 474 14.24 20.67 16.18
CA LEU A 474 15.66 20.48 15.85
C LEU A 474 16.56 20.26 17.08
N GLU A 475 16.18 20.72 18.26
CA GLU A 475 16.88 20.36 19.50
C GLU A 475 16.78 18.85 19.79
N ALA A 476 15.63 18.24 19.49
CA ALA A 476 15.42 16.80 19.62
C ALA A 476 15.96 15.99 18.41
N TYR A 477 15.83 16.55 17.20
CA TYR A 477 16.18 15.89 15.94
C TYR A 477 17.08 16.78 15.04
N PRO A 478 18.36 17.03 15.40
CA PRO A 478 19.18 18.07 14.75
C PRO A 478 19.54 17.85 13.28
N LYS A 479 19.35 16.63 12.77
CA LYS A 479 19.67 16.21 11.39
C LYS A 479 18.45 15.79 10.59
N ASP A 480 17.25 16.06 11.09
CA ASP A 480 16.02 15.65 10.42
C ASP A 480 15.68 16.58 9.27
N ARG A 481 15.82 16.07 8.03
CA ARG A 481 15.62 16.84 6.81
C ARG A 481 14.21 17.47 6.73
N PRO A 482 13.10 16.76 7.01
CA PRO A 482 11.78 17.37 7.07
C PRO A 482 11.68 18.56 8.02
N ILE A 483 12.13 18.44 9.27
CA ILE A 483 12.08 19.55 10.24
C ILE A 483 12.99 20.70 9.82
N GLN A 484 14.18 20.42 9.27
CA GLN A 484 15.10 21.44 8.74
C GLN A 484 14.47 22.21 7.56
N THR A 485 13.71 21.53 6.71
CA THR A 485 13.03 22.10 5.54
C THR A 485 11.87 22.99 5.97
N VAL A 486 10.97 22.49 6.82
CA VAL A 486 9.83 23.26 7.35
C VAL A 486 10.29 24.52 8.10
N GLN A 487 11.39 24.45 8.86
CA GLN A 487 11.95 25.64 9.49
C GLN A 487 12.46 26.67 8.46
N ALA A 488 13.08 26.22 7.37
CA ALA A 488 13.55 27.12 6.32
C ALA A 488 12.39 27.81 5.59
N LEU A 489 11.30 27.08 5.32
CA LEU A 489 10.06 27.66 4.77
C LEU A 489 9.47 28.73 5.70
N LEU A 490 9.42 28.48 7.01
CA LEU A 490 9.00 29.50 8.00
C LEU A 490 9.90 30.75 8.01
N TYR A 491 11.21 30.60 7.73
CA TYR A 491 12.08 31.77 7.54
C TYR A 491 11.71 32.53 6.25
N GLY A 492 11.33 31.86 5.17
CA GLY A 492 10.81 32.49 3.95
C GLY A 492 9.53 33.31 4.23
N GLU A 493 8.54 32.69 4.86
CA GLU A 493 7.27 33.31 5.25
C GLU A 493 7.45 34.48 6.23
N ASN A 494 8.50 34.46 7.05
CA ASN A 494 8.86 35.57 7.94
C ASN A 494 9.74 36.65 7.26
N ALA A 495 9.84 36.65 5.93
CA ALA A 495 10.68 37.53 5.10
C ALA A 495 12.20 37.44 5.40
N GLN A 496 12.67 36.35 6.00
CA GLN A 496 14.08 36.06 6.30
C GLN A 496 14.74 35.24 5.18
N THR A 497 14.55 35.66 3.92
CA THR A 497 14.93 34.92 2.70
C THR A 497 16.36 34.39 2.70
N ASP A 498 17.37 35.19 3.09
CA ASP A 498 18.77 34.72 3.09
C ASP A 498 19.02 33.59 4.11
N GLN A 499 18.30 33.59 5.24
CA GLN A 499 18.42 32.54 6.25
C GLN A 499 17.75 31.23 5.77
N ALA A 500 16.55 31.34 5.20
CA ALA A 500 15.83 30.24 4.55
C ALA A 500 16.69 29.57 3.45
N VAL A 501 17.19 30.38 2.51
CA VAL A 501 18.05 29.95 1.40
C VAL A 501 19.34 29.29 1.89
N SER A 502 19.99 29.86 2.90
CA SER A 502 21.21 29.29 3.49
C SER A 502 20.97 27.90 4.07
N GLN A 503 19.82 27.68 4.71
CA GLN A 503 19.43 26.42 5.30
C GLN A 503 19.05 25.38 4.23
N LEU A 504 18.19 25.72 3.27
CA LEU A 504 17.81 24.82 2.17
C LEU A 504 19.02 24.39 1.33
N ARG A 505 19.95 25.31 1.03
CA ARG A 505 21.18 24.98 0.28
C ARG A 505 22.10 23.98 0.99
N GLN A 506 22.02 23.85 2.32
CA GLN A 506 22.77 22.84 3.08
C GLN A 506 22.16 21.44 2.98
N LEU A 507 20.90 21.33 2.51
CA LEU A 507 20.21 20.06 2.30
C LEU A 507 20.48 19.48 0.91
N LEU A 508 21.00 20.26 -0.03
CA LEU A 508 21.34 19.79 -1.38
C LEU A 508 22.47 18.75 -1.32
N ASP A 509 22.23 17.54 -1.83
CA ASP A 509 23.18 16.43 -1.83
C ASP A 509 23.44 15.80 -3.21
N GLY A 510 22.80 16.33 -4.26
CA GLY A 510 22.97 15.88 -5.64
C GLY A 510 22.16 14.62 -6.00
N THR A 511 21.25 14.17 -5.13
CA THR A 511 20.32 13.08 -5.42
C THR A 511 19.01 13.58 -6.04
N ALA A 512 18.12 12.66 -6.43
CA ALA A 512 16.78 13.03 -6.89
C ALA A 512 15.94 13.77 -5.82
N ALA A 513 16.28 13.62 -4.53
CA ALA A 513 15.61 14.33 -3.44
C ALA A 513 15.89 15.86 -3.44
N ASP A 514 16.88 16.33 -4.21
CA ASP A 514 17.11 17.75 -4.43
C ASP A 514 15.96 18.41 -5.22
N PHE A 515 15.09 17.65 -5.90
CA PHE A 515 13.93 18.21 -6.60
C PHE A 515 13.06 19.10 -5.70
N GLU A 516 12.58 18.56 -4.58
CA GLU A 516 11.78 19.29 -3.59
C GLU A 516 12.53 20.51 -3.03
N ILE A 517 13.82 20.36 -2.73
CA ILE A 517 14.65 21.45 -2.19
C ILE A 517 14.84 22.58 -3.20
N GLN A 518 14.89 22.28 -4.51
CA GLN A 518 14.92 23.31 -5.56
C GLN A 518 13.56 23.99 -5.75
N ILE A 519 12.45 23.28 -5.59
CA ILE A 519 11.10 23.85 -5.54
C ILE A 519 10.96 24.80 -4.34
N ASP A 520 11.36 24.38 -3.14
CA ASP A 520 11.35 25.20 -1.92
C ASP A 520 12.25 26.45 -2.07
N LEU A 521 13.45 26.29 -2.64
CA LEU A 521 14.34 27.43 -2.93
C LEU A 521 13.67 28.43 -3.88
N ALA A 522 13.03 27.94 -4.94
CA ALA A 522 12.32 28.80 -5.88
C ALA A 522 11.15 29.55 -5.23
N GLN A 523 10.37 28.90 -4.37
CA GLN A 523 9.28 29.54 -3.60
C GLN A 523 9.81 30.60 -2.62
N VAL A 524 10.86 30.28 -1.85
CA VAL A 524 11.49 31.22 -0.91
C VAL A 524 12.10 32.43 -1.65
N TYR A 525 12.65 32.23 -2.85
CA TYR A 525 13.09 33.33 -3.71
C TYR A 525 11.92 34.15 -4.29
N GLU A 526 10.79 33.53 -4.63
CA GLU A 526 9.55 34.19 -5.09
C GLU A 526 9.00 35.13 -4.00
N GLN A 527 8.81 34.62 -2.78
CA GLN A 527 8.42 35.41 -1.60
C GLN A 527 9.42 36.54 -1.32
N GLY A 528 10.72 36.25 -1.43
CA GLY A 528 11.80 37.24 -1.33
C GLY A 528 11.90 38.23 -2.50
N ARG A 529 11.06 38.10 -3.55
CA ARG A 529 11.05 38.90 -4.79
C ARG A 529 12.37 38.85 -5.56
N ARG A 530 13.12 37.76 -5.41
CA ARG A 530 14.42 37.47 -6.05
C ARG A 530 14.22 36.66 -7.32
N TRP A 531 13.54 37.28 -8.28
CA TRP A 531 13.05 36.61 -9.48
C TRP A 531 14.12 35.86 -10.30
N PRO A 532 15.36 36.39 -10.50
CA PRO A 532 16.40 35.66 -11.23
C PRO A 532 16.82 34.37 -10.51
N GLU A 533 16.93 34.41 -9.18
CA GLU A 533 17.27 33.23 -8.38
C GLU A 533 16.10 32.23 -8.28
N ALA A 534 14.84 32.71 -8.24
CA ALA A 534 13.66 31.87 -8.32
C ALA A 534 13.59 31.10 -9.66
N GLU A 535 13.79 31.82 -10.78
CA GLU A 535 13.86 31.25 -12.13
C GLU A 535 15.01 30.22 -12.25
N GLN A 536 16.18 30.53 -11.67
CA GLN A 536 17.32 29.61 -11.64
C GLN A 536 17.03 28.32 -10.85
N ALA A 537 16.39 28.42 -9.69
CA ALA A 537 16.04 27.26 -8.85
C ALA A 537 14.93 26.41 -9.51
N ALA A 538 13.91 27.02 -10.10
CA ALA A 538 12.88 26.30 -10.84
C ALA A 538 13.45 25.54 -12.06
N HIS A 539 14.37 26.15 -12.82
CA HIS A 539 15.12 25.44 -13.89
C HIS A 539 16.16 24.43 -13.38
N ALA A 540 16.47 24.39 -12.07
CA ALA A 540 17.23 23.31 -11.47
C ALA A 540 16.31 22.13 -11.13
N ALA A 541 15.13 22.38 -10.56
CA ALA A 541 14.09 21.37 -10.35
C ALA A 541 13.68 20.69 -11.67
N GLU A 542 13.50 21.48 -12.75
CA GLU A 542 13.11 20.99 -14.09
C GLU A 542 14.05 19.90 -14.64
N LYS A 543 15.35 20.00 -14.33
CA LYS A 543 16.37 19.05 -14.78
C LYS A 543 16.41 17.78 -13.96
N ILE A 544 15.85 17.80 -12.76
CA ILE A 544 15.77 16.64 -11.85
C ILE A 544 14.44 15.89 -12.08
N ALA A 545 13.37 16.61 -12.43
CA ALA A 545 12.02 16.10 -12.63
C ALA A 545 11.96 14.87 -13.55
N GLY A 546 11.77 13.69 -12.96
CA GLY A 546 11.60 12.42 -13.64
C GLY A 546 10.13 12.11 -13.92
N GLN A 547 9.28 12.30 -12.92
CA GLN A 547 7.86 11.93 -12.95
C GLN A 547 7.01 12.95 -13.73
N PRO A 548 5.84 12.56 -14.28
CA PRO A 548 4.91 13.49 -14.89
C PRO A 548 4.47 14.60 -13.93
N SER A 549 4.10 14.25 -12.69
CA SER A 549 3.68 15.18 -11.63
C SER A 549 4.74 16.24 -11.31
N GLU A 550 6.01 15.85 -11.19
CA GLU A 550 7.16 16.75 -10.95
C GLU A 550 7.32 17.76 -12.11
N LYS A 551 7.10 17.32 -13.35
CA LYS A 551 7.14 18.19 -14.55
C LYS A 551 5.94 19.14 -14.60
N GLU A 552 4.74 18.68 -14.26
CA GLU A 552 3.55 19.53 -14.14
C GLU A 552 3.74 20.61 -13.08
N MET A 553 4.24 20.24 -11.89
CA MET A 553 4.55 21.17 -10.79
C MET A 553 5.60 22.20 -11.22
N THR A 554 6.68 21.77 -11.88
CA THR A 554 7.75 22.69 -12.29
C THR A 554 7.30 23.64 -13.40
N GLY A 555 6.57 23.16 -14.39
CA GLY A 555 6.01 24.01 -15.46
C GLY A 555 5.01 25.03 -14.91
N PHE A 556 4.18 24.65 -13.93
CA PHE A 556 3.32 25.59 -13.21
C PHE A 556 4.13 26.66 -12.47
N LEU A 557 5.17 26.27 -11.73
CA LEU A 557 6.03 27.17 -10.97
C LEU A 557 6.80 28.15 -11.87
N LEU A 558 7.40 27.67 -12.97
CA LEU A 558 8.03 28.52 -13.98
C LEU A 558 7.03 29.49 -14.61
N GLY A 559 5.82 29.02 -14.93
CA GLY A 559 4.74 29.87 -15.44
C GLY A 559 4.36 30.99 -14.48
N ALA A 560 4.19 30.69 -13.19
CA ALA A 560 3.93 31.68 -12.15
C ALA A 560 5.10 32.67 -11.98
N ILE A 561 6.34 32.19 -11.92
CA ILE A 561 7.54 33.04 -11.82
C ILE A 561 7.67 33.98 -13.04
N PHE A 562 7.34 33.51 -14.25
CA PHE A 562 7.32 34.37 -15.44
C PHE A 562 6.16 35.38 -15.42
N GLU A 563 4.99 35.02 -14.89
CA GLU A 563 3.87 35.96 -14.68
C GLU A 563 4.27 37.10 -13.74
N ARG A 564 4.84 36.77 -12.57
CA ARG A 564 5.32 37.77 -11.58
C ARG A 564 6.39 38.70 -12.16
N GLN A 565 7.25 38.17 -13.04
CA GLN A 565 8.23 38.94 -13.81
C GLN A 565 7.63 39.75 -14.97
N LYS A 566 6.32 39.66 -15.22
CA LYS A 566 5.59 40.27 -16.34
C LYS A 566 6.05 39.75 -17.72
N LYS A 567 6.71 38.58 -17.75
CA LYS A 567 7.14 37.81 -18.93
C LYS A 567 6.00 36.92 -19.45
N PHE A 568 4.82 37.51 -19.69
CA PHE A 568 3.57 36.76 -19.89
C PHE A 568 3.58 35.75 -21.05
N ASP A 569 4.35 36.01 -22.11
CA ASP A 569 4.43 35.09 -23.26
C ASP A 569 5.13 33.77 -22.88
N LEU A 570 6.17 33.84 -22.03
CA LEU A 570 6.84 32.67 -21.47
C LEU A 570 5.97 31.96 -20.43
N ALA A 571 5.19 32.71 -19.64
CA ALA A 571 4.22 32.14 -18.71
C ALA A 571 3.17 31.30 -19.46
N GLU A 572 2.60 31.85 -20.55
CA GLU A 572 1.66 31.12 -21.41
C GLU A 572 2.30 29.90 -22.08
N GLU A 573 3.56 29.97 -22.52
CA GLU A 573 4.29 28.82 -23.07
C GLU A 573 4.36 27.67 -22.05
N GLN A 574 4.78 27.96 -20.82
CA GLN A 574 4.88 26.95 -19.76
C GLN A 574 3.52 26.35 -19.39
N PHE A 575 2.48 27.17 -19.19
CA PHE A 575 1.14 26.66 -18.91
C PHE A 575 0.58 25.80 -20.06
N ARG A 576 0.87 26.15 -21.32
CA ARG A 576 0.49 25.33 -22.48
C ARG A 576 1.23 24.00 -22.56
N VAL A 577 2.51 23.94 -22.16
CA VAL A 577 3.25 22.67 -22.06
C VAL A 577 2.57 21.75 -21.05
N VAL A 578 2.24 22.24 -19.86
CA VAL A 578 1.56 21.43 -18.83
C VAL A 578 0.17 20.98 -19.31
N LEU A 579 -0.65 21.87 -19.87
CA LEU A 579 -2.00 21.53 -20.36
C LEU A 579 -2.00 20.63 -21.62
N LYS A 580 -0.89 20.50 -22.33
CA LYS A 580 -0.73 19.55 -23.44
C LYS A 580 -0.59 18.13 -22.94
N GLU A 581 0.16 17.93 -21.85
CA GLU A 581 0.37 16.60 -21.24
C GLU A 581 -0.79 16.23 -20.30
N ASN A 582 -1.29 17.18 -19.51
CA ASN A 582 -2.47 17.01 -18.64
C ASN A 582 -3.54 18.09 -18.91
N PRO A 583 -4.49 17.85 -19.84
CA PRO A 583 -5.56 18.80 -20.18
C PRO A 583 -6.59 19.07 -19.08
N ARG A 584 -6.51 18.37 -17.94
CA ARG A 584 -7.43 18.53 -16.80
C ARG A 584 -6.78 19.13 -15.56
N ASN A 585 -5.48 19.45 -15.57
CA ASN A 585 -4.79 20.03 -14.41
C ASN A 585 -5.52 21.33 -13.92
N PRO A 586 -6.22 21.31 -12.76
CA PRO A 586 -7.11 22.39 -12.39
C PRO A 586 -6.36 23.64 -11.94
N SER A 587 -5.19 23.47 -11.30
CA SER A 587 -4.33 24.58 -10.87
C SER A 587 -3.84 25.40 -12.05
N VAL A 588 -3.34 24.74 -13.10
CA VAL A 588 -2.86 25.42 -14.33
C VAL A 588 -4.03 26.04 -15.09
N LEU A 589 -5.14 25.31 -15.26
CA LEU A 589 -6.35 25.84 -15.89
C LEU A 589 -6.85 27.12 -15.21
N ASN A 590 -6.90 27.12 -13.87
CA ASN A 590 -7.31 28.30 -13.11
C ASN A 590 -6.31 29.45 -13.23
N TYR A 591 -5.03 29.20 -12.96
CA TYR A 591 -4.02 30.27 -12.90
C TYR A 591 -3.79 30.92 -14.28
N TYR A 592 -3.71 30.11 -15.34
CA TYR A 592 -3.58 30.62 -16.70
C TYR A 592 -4.85 31.36 -17.15
N GLY A 593 -6.04 30.83 -16.83
CA GLY A 593 -7.31 31.52 -17.08
C GLY A 593 -7.41 32.85 -16.33
N TYR A 594 -7.01 32.88 -15.05
CA TYR A 594 -6.98 34.09 -14.24
C TYR A 594 -6.00 35.13 -14.80
N MET A 595 -4.79 34.73 -15.22
CA MET A 595 -3.81 35.61 -15.85
C MET A 595 -4.37 36.28 -17.13
N LEU A 596 -5.09 35.53 -17.97
CA LEU A 596 -5.76 36.09 -19.15
C LEU A 596 -6.93 37.02 -18.75
N ALA A 597 -7.73 36.61 -17.78
CA ALA A 597 -8.88 37.36 -17.26
C ALA A 597 -8.47 38.71 -16.66
N ASP A 598 -7.45 38.74 -15.80
CA ASP A 598 -7.01 39.96 -15.14
C ASP A 598 -6.43 40.97 -16.15
N ARG A 599 -5.66 40.47 -17.13
CA ARG A 599 -5.16 41.27 -18.27
C ARG A 599 -6.27 41.71 -19.23
N GLY A 600 -7.50 41.23 -19.09
CA GLY A 600 -8.64 41.62 -19.94
C GLY A 600 -8.61 41.02 -21.35
N ILE A 601 -7.84 39.97 -21.59
CA ILE A 601 -7.61 39.36 -22.91
C ILE A 601 -8.21 37.95 -22.98
N ARG A 602 -8.67 37.53 -24.17
CA ARG A 602 -9.19 36.16 -24.43
C ARG A 602 -10.19 35.67 -23.36
N LEU A 603 -11.07 36.57 -22.92
CA LEU A 603 -11.94 36.38 -21.75
C LEU A 603 -12.83 35.14 -21.82
N ASP A 604 -13.27 34.73 -23.03
CA ASP A 604 -14.08 33.52 -23.20
C ASP A 604 -13.27 32.24 -22.95
N GLU A 605 -12.02 32.20 -23.43
CA GLU A 605 -11.08 31.09 -23.20
C GLU A 605 -10.65 31.02 -21.73
N ALA A 606 -10.36 32.18 -21.12
CA ALA A 606 -10.13 32.30 -19.69
C ALA A 606 -11.28 31.70 -18.87
N THR A 607 -12.52 32.03 -19.25
CA THR A 607 -13.74 31.54 -18.59
C THR A 607 -13.95 30.04 -18.79
N ASP A 608 -13.63 29.48 -19.96
CA ASP A 608 -13.69 28.03 -20.21
C ASP A 608 -12.71 27.27 -19.30
N MET A 609 -11.44 27.71 -19.26
CA MET A 609 -10.42 27.07 -18.45
C MET A 609 -10.76 27.10 -16.96
N ILE A 610 -11.18 28.26 -16.43
CA ILE A 610 -11.58 28.37 -15.02
C ILE A 610 -12.83 27.53 -14.72
N LYS A 611 -13.81 27.45 -15.64
CA LYS A 611 -14.98 26.55 -15.49
C LYS A 611 -14.59 25.08 -15.41
N ARG A 612 -13.57 24.67 -16.18
CA ARG A 612 -13.03 23.30 -16.11
C ARG A 612 -12.31 23.05 -14.80
N ALA A 613 -11.47 23.98 -14.33
CA ALA A 613 -10.87 23.89 -13.00
C ALA A 613 -11.92 23.79 -11.87
N LEU A 614 -12.99 24.59 -11.96
CA LEU A 614 -14.10 24.56 -11.01
C LEU A 614 -15.00 23.30 -11.17
N ALA A 615 -14.96 22.60 -12.29
CA ALA A 615 -15.64 21.31 -12.44
C ALA A 615 -14.91 20.20 -11.67
N GLU A 616 -13.58 20.23 -11.65
CA GLU A 616 -12.74 19.30 -10.87
C GLU A 616 -12.78 19.62 -9.36
N ASP A 617 -12.76 20.91 -8.95
CA ASP A 617 -12.88 21.31 -7.54
C ASP A 617 -13.96 22.40 -7.29
N PRO A 618 -15.27 22.04 -7.27
CA PRO A 618 -16.37 23.01 -7.19
C PRO A 618 -16.43 23.85 -5.90
N ALA A 619 -15.78 23.40 -4.84
CA ALA A 619 -15.76 24.07 -3.54
C ALA A 619 -14.62 25.09 -3.39
N ASN A 620 -13.68 25.13 -4.33
CA ASN A 620 -12.46 25.91 -4.22
C ASN A 620 -12.71 27.43 -4.23
N PRO A 621 -12.37 28.18 -3.17
CA PRO A 621 -12.63 29.62 -3.11
C PRO A 621 -11.85 30.40 -4.19
N ALA A 622 -10.60 30.03 -4.47
CA ALA A 622 -9.77 30.72 -5.45
C ALA A 622 -10.30 30.53 -6.89
N TYR A 623 -10.85 29.36 -7.21
CA TYR A 623 -11.44 29.10 -8.53
C TYR A 623 -12.79 29.82 -8.70
N GLN A 624 -13.59 29.90 -7.61
CA GLN A 624 -14.81 30.70 -7.58
C GLN A 624 -14.50 32.19 -7.74
N ASP A 625 -13.47 32.71 -7.06
CA ASP A 625 -13.02 34.09 -7.22
C ASP A 625 -12.55 34.37 -8.64
N SER A 626 -11.68 33.53 -9.19
CA SER A 626 -11.15 33.64 -10.55
C SER A 626 -12.28 33.69 -11.59
N LEU A 627 -13.32 32.86 -11.43
CA LEU A 627 -14.48 32.85 -12.33
C LEU A 627 -15.33 34.12 -12.17
N GLY A 628 -15.53 34.57 -10.93
CA GLY A 628 -16.21 35.82 -10.62
C GLY A 628 -15.49 37.04 -11.22
N TRP A 629 -14.15 37.06 -11.15
CA TRP A 629 -13.31 38.09 -11.75
C TRP A 629 -13.35 38.08 -13.28
N ALA A 630 -13.30 36.90 -13.91
CA ALA A 630 -13.48 36.76 -15.35
C ALA A 630 -14.85 37.30 -15.81
N TYR A 631 -15.93 37.00 -15.08
CA TYR A 631 -17.26 37.56 -15.36
C TYR A 631 -17.32 39.07 -15.12
N PHE A 632 -16.67 39.59 -14.08
CA PHE A 632 -16.57 41.04 -13.83
C PHE A 632 -15.87 41.76 -15.01
N LYS A 633 -14.77 41.22 -15.53
CA LYS A 633 -14.04 41.75 -16.69
C LYS A 633 -14.87 41.66 -17.98
N GLN A 634 -15.78 40.68 -18.09
CA GLN A 634 -16.78 40.59 -19.16
C GLN A 634 -18.00 41.52 -18.97
N ASN A 635 -18.10 42.27 -17.87
CA ASN A 635 -19.27 43.06 -17.45
C ASN A 635 -20.54 42.21 -17.15
N LYS A 636 -20.37 40.91 -16.88
CA LYS A 636 -21.43 39.99 -16.42
C LYS A 636 -21.58 40.08 -14.90
N PHE A 637 -22.07 41.23 -14.44
CA PHE A 637 -22.09 41.58 -13.02
C PHE A 637 -22.94 40.66 -12.12
N PRO A 638 -24.13 40.16 -12.53
CA PRO A 638 -24.90 39.21 -11.71
C PRO A 638 -24.14 37.90 -11.45
N GLU A 639 -23.52 37.33 -12.49
CA GLU A 639 -22.72 36.11 -12.40
C GLU A 639 -21.44 36.35 -11.59
N ALA A 640 -20.79 37.50 -11.76
CA ALA A 640 -19.68 37.92 -10.92
C ALA A 640 -20.08 38.00 -9.43
N GLU A 641 -21.24 38.60 -9.12
CA GLU A 641 -21.73 38.70 -7.73
C GLU A 641 -22.02 37.34 -7.13
N GLU A 642 -22.56 36.40 -7.90
CA GLU A 642 -22.81 35.03 -7.44
C GLU A 642 -21.51 34.32 -7.06
N PHE A 643 -20.50 34.30 -7.94
CA PHE A 643 -19.26 33.56 -7.71
C PHE A 643 -18.34 34.23 -6.68
N LEU A 644 -18.15 35.55 -6.73
CA LEU A 644 -17.34 36.28 -5.74
C LEU A 644 -17.94 36.17 -4.32
N ARG A 645 -19.28 36.15 -4.18
CA ARG A 645 -19.91 35.95 -2.86
C ARG A 645 -19.79 34.52 -2.35
N LYS A 646 -19.80 33.51 -3.23
CA LYS A 646 -19.51 32.12 -2.84
C LYS A 646 -18.06 32.01 -2.36
N ALA A 647 -17.11 32.56 -3.11
CA ALA A 647 -15.69 32.60 -2.75
C ALA A 647 -15.49 33.22 -1.35
N ALA A 648 -16.01 34.44 -1.13
CA ALA A 648 -15.90 35.14 0.16
C ALA A 648 -16.69 34.49 1.33
N SER A 649 -17.58 33.54 1.04
CA SER A 649 -18.27 32.73 2.07
C SER A 649 -17.50 31.46 2.44
N ARG A 650 -16.51 31.08 1.62
CA ARG A 650 -15.63 29.93 1.83
C ARG A 650 -14.28 30.35 2.40
N ASP A 651 -13.72 31.44 1.90
CA ASP A 651 -12.62 32.16 2.54
C ASP A 651 -13.01 33.63 2.74
N SER A 652 -13.30 33.99 3.99
CA SER A 652 -13.64 35.36 4.37
C SER A 652 -12.44 36.23 4.75
N HIS A 653 -11.23 35.67 4.71
CA HIS A 653 -9.97 36.31 5.15
C HIS A 653 -8.97 36.51 4.00
N ASP A 654 -9.29 36.09 2.78
CA ASP A 654 -8.50 36.43 1.60
C ASP A 654 -8.71 37.92 1.22
N PRO A 655 -7.65 38.75 1.21
CA PRO A 655 -7.77 40.16 0.92
C PRO A 655 -8.06 40.47 -0.55
N THR A 656 -7.73 39.57 -1.48
CA THR A 656 -7.97 39.72 -2.92
C THR A 656 -9.44 39.47 -3.26
N ILE A 657 -10.05 38.40 -2.73
CA ILE A 657 -11.49 38.10 -2.90
C ILE A 657 -12.34 39.26 -2.36
N LEU A 658 -11.96 39.79 -1.19
CA LEU A 658 -12.60 40.97 -0.60
C LEU A 658 -12.42 42.22 -1.47
N SER A 659 -11.26 42.39 -2.11
CA SER A 659 -11.00 43.50 -3.05
C SER A 659 -11.85 43.39 -4.32
N HIS A 660 -11.95 42.21 -4.92
CA HIS A 660 -12.77 41.94 -6.11
C HIS A 660 -14.27 42.19 -5.83
N LEU A 661 -14.79 41.78 -4.67
CA LEU A 661 -16.14 42.15 -4.25
C LEU A 661 -16.32 43.68 -4.10
N GLY A 662 -15.34 44.36 -3.53
CA GLY A 662 -15.34 45.82 -3.44
C GLY A 662 -15.41 46.51 -4.81
N ASP A 663 -14.60 46.03 -5.76
CA ASP A 663 -14.55 46.53 -7.14
C ASP A 663 -15.87 46.30 -7.89
N LEU A 664 -16.47 45.11 -7.75
CA LEU A 664 -17.79 44.78 -8.28
C LEU A 664 -18.87 45.71 -7.72
N TYR A 665 -18.90 45.91 -6.39
CA TYR A 665 -19.88 46.77 -5.75
C TYR A 665 -19.70 48.25 -6.14
N PHE A 666 -18.46 48.72 -6.29
CA PHE A 666 -18.20 50.07 -6.79
C PHE A 666 -18.68 50.25 -8.24
N LYS A 667 -18.37 49.28 -9.11
CA LYS A 667 -18.77 49.28 -10.53
C LYS A 667 -20.30 49.25 -10.70
N THR A 668 -21.01 48.56 -9.82
CA THR A 668 -22.48 48.46 -9.80
C THR A 668 -23.17 49.57 -8.99
N GLY A 669 -22.42 50.55 -8.47
CA GLY A 669 -22.95 51.71 -7.74
C GLY A 669 -23.32 51.46 -6.27
N LYS A 670 -23.08 50.25 -5.76
CA LYS A 670 -23.29 49.82 -4.37
C LYS A 670 -22.19 50.34 -3.44
N ASN A 671 -21.94 51.65 -3.45
CA ASN A 671 -20.78 52.30 -2.81
C ASN A 671 -20.52 51.92 -1.35
N SER A 672 -21.56 51.81 -0.50
CA SER A 672 -21.38 51.43 0.91
C SER A 672 -20.88 49.99 1.09
N LEU A 673 -21.31 49.06 0.22
CA LEU A 673 -20.77 47.69 0.19
C LEU A 673 -19.33 47.68 -0.34
N ALA A 674 -19.02 48.52 -1.33
CA ALA A 674 -17.66 48.66 -1.86
C ALA A 674 -16.67 49.10 -0.76
N GLU A 675 -17.00 50.17 -0.03
CA GLU A 675 -16.20 50.64 1.11
C GLU A 675 -16.05 49.56 2.19
N THR A 676 -17.14 48.85 2.53
CA THR A 676 -17.11 47.78 3.53
C THR A 676 -16.18 46.63 3.13
N HIS A 677 -16.22 46.20 1.87
CA HIS A 677 -15.40 45.08 1.40
C HIS A 677 -13.94 45.47 1.18
N TRP A 678 -13.66 46.66 0.65
CA TRP A 678 -12.29 47.17 0.58
C TRP A 678 -11.68 47.44 1.97
N GLN A 679 -12.44 47.91 2.96
CA GLN A 679 -11.91 48.07 4.31
C GLN A 679 -11.54 46.71 4.93
N LYS A 680 -12.37 45.68 4.76
CA LYS A 680 -12.00 44.30 5.16
C LYS A 680 -10.75 43.81 4.43
N SER A 681 -10.64 44.06 3.12
CA SER A 681 -9.44 43.74 2.33
C SER A 681 -8.18 44.40 2.90
N LEU A 682 -8.25 45.68 3.30
CA LEU A 682 -7.16 46.35 4.02
C LEU A 682 -6.85 45.67 5.35
N ASP A 683 -7.86 45.39 6.17
CA ASP A 683 -7.68 44.79 7.49
C ASP A 683 -7.03 43.39 7.40
N GLU A 684 -7.32 42.62 6.35
CA GLU A 684 -6.68 41.32 6.07
C GLU A 684 -5.29 41.45 5.43
N TRP A 685 -5.03 42.44 4.55
CA TRP A 685 -3.67 42.71 4.04
C TRP A 685 -2.67 42.99 5.17
N HIS A 686 -3.11 43.62 6.27
CA HIS A 686 -2.29 43.83 7.47
C HIS A 686 -2.06 42.55 8.31
N ARG A 687 -2.69 41.43 7.95
CA ARG A 687 -2.60 40.11 8.61
C ARG A 687 -2.03 39.01 7.71
N VAL A 688 -1.62 39.36 6.49
CA VAL A 688 -0.87 38.47 5.59
C VAL A 688 0.54 38.26 6.17
N LEU A 689 1.13 37.09 5.91
CA LEU A 689 2.48 36.76 6.40
C LEU A 689 3.52 37.70 5.74
N PRO A 690 4.63 38.06 6.42
CA PRO A 690 5.62 38.99 5.88
C PRO A 690 6.17 38.63 4.48
N GLY A 691 6.34 37.34 4.19
CA GLY A 691 6.80 36.84 2.88
C GLY A 691 5.76 36.94 1.75
N ASP A 692 4.46 36.88 2.09
CA ASP A 692 3.35 36.92 1.13
C ASP A 692 2.79 38.35 0.94
N PHE A 693 3.36 39.34 1.64
CA PHE A 693 2.85 40.71 1.67
C PHE A 693 3.08 41.45 0.34
N GLU A 694 1.98 41.96 -0.26
CA GLU A 694 2.02 42.73 -1.50
C GLU A 694 1.73 44.24 -1.27
N PRO A 695 2.75 45.09 -1.02
CA PRO A 695 2.55 46.51 -0.76
C PRO A 695 1.92 47.26 -1.94
N GLU A 696 2.11 46.80 -3.18
CA GLU A 696 1.46 47.37 -4.36
C GLU A 696 -0.07 47.16 -4.33
N LYS A 697 -0.53 45.97 -3.91
CA LYS A 697 -1.95 45.64 -3.76
C LYS A 697 -2.58 46.36 -2.57
N LEU A 698 -1.89 46.42 -1.43
CA LEU A 698 -2.35 47.22 -0.28
C LEU A 698 -2.57 48.69 -0.69
N ALA A 699 -1.56 49.31 -1.32
CA ALA A 699 -1.64 50.70 -1.77
C ALA A 699 -2.74 50.93 -2.82
N GLU A 700 -3.03 49.95 -3.68
CA GLU A 700 -4.16 50.00 -4.61
C GLU A 700 -5.50 50.10 -3.87
N VAL A 701 -5.72 49.24 -2.86
CA VAL A 701 -6.96 49.24 -2.06
C VAL A 701 -7.06 50.50 -1.18
N GLU A 702 -5.97 50.98 -0.60
CA GLU A 702 -5.94 52.25 0.15
C GLU A 702 -6.37 53.43 -0.72
N GLN A 703 -5.90 53.47 -1.97
CA GLN A 703 -6.29 54.48 -2.95
C GLN A 703 -7.76 54.36 -3.33
N LYS A 704 -8.30 53.14 -3.55
CA LYS A 704 -9.72 52.89 -3.82
C LYS A 704 -10.62 53.42 -2.68
N VAL A 705 -10.33 53.05 -1.44
CA VAL A 705 -11.05 53.52 -0.24
C VAL A 705 -10.97 55.04 -0.11
N SER A 706 -9.78 55.62 -0.25
CA SER A 706 -9.56 57.06 -0.12
C SER A 706 -10.22 57.88 -1.24
N ALA A 707 -10.28 57.35 -2.47
CA ALA A 707 -10.98 57.96 -3.58
C ALA A 707 -12.50 57.94 -3.36
N LEU A 708 -13.06 56.81 -2.91
CA LEU A 708 -14.49 56.67 -2.63
C LEU A 708 -14.94 57.57 -1.48
N LYS A 709 -14.22 57.60 -0.36
CA LYS A 709 -14.51 58.49 0.79
C LYS A 709 -14.56 59.96 0.36
N ARG A 710 -13.60 60.42 -0.46
CA ARG A 710 -13.61 61.79 -1.03
C ARG A 710 -14.80 62.04 -1.94
N ARG A 711 -15.17 61.09 -2.80
CA ARG A 711 -16.35 61.20 -3.69
C ARG A 711 -17.66 61.30 -2.90
N LEU A 712 -17.84 60.49 -1.86
CA LEU A 712 -19.05 60.51 -1.02
C LEU A 712 -19.15 61.82 -0.23
N ALA A 713 -18.04 62.33 0.32
CA ALA A 713 -18.00 63.63 1.01
C ALA A 713 -18.32 64.83 0.09
N GLN A 714 -17.98 64.75 -1.20
CA GLN A 714 -18.35 65.76 -2.19
C GLN A 714 -19.82 65.68 -2.61
N GLN A 715 -20.45 64.50 -2.52
CA GLN A 715 -21.87 64.30 -2.84
C GLN A 715 -22.79 64.70 -1.67
N ASN A 716 -22.30 64.55 -0.43
CA ASN A 716 -22.99 64.98 0.80
C ASN A 716 -22.14 66.01 1.56
N PRO A 717 -22.02 67.27 1.10
CA PRO A 717 -21.32 68.31 1.84
C PRO A 717 -21.99 68.55 3.20
N PRO A 718 -21.23 68.86 4.27
CA PRO A 718 -21.80 69.14 5.60
C PRO A 718 -22.54 70.49 5.57
N GLY A 719 -23.83 70.45 5.24
CA GLY A 719 -24.58 71.65 4.86
C GLY A 719 -26.10 71.55 4.91
N ASP A 720 -26.67 70.69 5.75
CA ASP A 720 -28.13 70.69 6.02
C ASP A 720 -28.49 70.51 7.52
N ALA A 721 -27.55 70.87 8.40
CA ALA A 721 -27.88 71.20 9.79
C ALA A 721 -28.32 72.67 9.84
N LYS A 722 -29.63 72.93 9.70
CA LYS A 722 -30.20 74.25 10.00
C LYS A 722 -30.14 74.53 11.51
N PRO A 723 -29.88 75.79 11.91
CA PRO A 723 -29.73 76.20 13.31
C PRO A 723 -31.04 76.17 14.10
#